data_AF-A0A8S3S349-F1
#
_entry.id   AF-A0A8S3S349-F1
#
_cell.length_a   1.000
_cell.length_b   1.000
_cell.length_c   1.000
_cell.angle_alpha   90.00
_cell.angle_beta   90.00
_cell.angle_gamma   90.00
#
_symmetry.space_group_name_H-M   'P 1'
#
loop_
_entity.id
_entity.type
_entity.pdbx_description
1 polymer ?
#
loop_
_entity_poly.entity_id
_entity_poly.type
_entity_poly.pdbx_seq_one_letter_code
_entity_poly.pdbx_strand_id
1 'polypeptide(L)'
;MQSCVMPSFMTITSTLKRNMELSANKEAMIDSDKTEIKRVSLTDYDDVISIRSAVHGGFDYLPYKFKSLITQSHNEGYATIINGKFVAFCIVSKVDGGATVVTRASRVHKQYEGLGLYKALTLFLQKHVFSDGTVTNDAVVYNDNNQSMLDKTSKGELTLLMKRNVIGYKIDSDKMTNITQMPLTSENTRILYEVDLISAFKSRSVCSSLFPEERIICHFVPYRLTERNIPLIFSEVSLIVGTGEPELSFITCGTYYRSENGHTYILEVYGNCSYMRDHLVLHFKHALQYCPTEIDILIMCKENDAEKINNEIKEFQLGYMVVDFKTVFLVEKNIKNTYVMTDPVMIDSEQREVRRVNDADYDDVVSIRSSVYDGYDYLPFQFKSLINHPDNEGYATIVNGQFTFKRKKNLRFLDGNYYNIFYPDLVGGYEIFTLVYKCQVAFCMVSKVDGGETMVTRAGRINKQFEGHGIYKALKSFIKQRQCNGTVCNHAYIATDTNQMISAAISRGELAVLEKKNTVFYKPEHDLRALIEVMDSPKYSRIMSPEDMEDVFQSNDTCIKLFPEARIMCNIVPYRLKKSNIPLIFSDLTLIVGTYDSEWQLITCGSYSKCEKGHVYELYVYGYSCFMSEHVTIHLKNILKYCNSELELLLHYNEKQAKAFDTEMKKCQFIELNGSWKSEYLLESKLK
;
A
#
# COMPACT_ATOMS: atom_id res chain seq x y z
N MET A 1 12.21 -27.37 -45.57
CA MET A 1 12.81 -26.03 -45.72
C MET A 1 11.70 -24.99 -45.61
N GLN A 2 11.53 -24.38 -44.44
CA GLN A 2 10.84 -23.08 -44.28
C GLN A 2 11.31 -22.53 -42.93
N SER A 3 12.02 -21.40 -42.99
CA SER A 3 12.63 -20.70 -41.87
C SER A 3 11.57 -19.91 -41.10
N CYS A 4 11.36 -20.25 -39.83
CA CYS A 4 10.59 -19.46 -38.89
C CYS A 4 11.54 -18.45 -38.22
N VAL A 5 11.50 -17.20 -38.67
CA VAL A 5 12.28 -16.10 -38.10
C VAL A 5 11.54 -15.56 -36.88
N MET A 6 12.15 -15.63 -35.70
CA MET A 6 11.66 -15.07 -34.44
C MET A 6 11.86 -13.54 -34.38
N PRO A 7 10.81 -12.72 -34.22
CA PRO A 7 10.94 -11.32 -33.84
C PRO A 7 10.46 -11.14 -32.38
N SER A 8 11.36 -11.22 -31.40
CA SER A 8 10.99 -10.88 -30.00
C SER A 8 12.13 -10.40 -29.09
N PHE A 9 13.41 -10.62 -29.42
CA PHE A 9 14.51 -10.26 -28.50
C PHE A 9 15.01 -8.81 -28.62
N MET A 10 15.03 -8.22 -29.83
CA MET A 10 15.51 -6.85 -30.04
C MET A 10 14.55 -5.77 -29.51
N THR A 11 13.24 -6.01 -29.56
CA THR A 11 12.21 -5.05 -29.12
C THR A 11 12.17 -4.90 -27.59
N ILE A 12 12.50 -5.97 -26.86
CA ILE A 12 12.54 -5.98 -25.39
C ILE A 12 13.77 -5.21 -24.88
N THR A 13 14.93 -5.41 -25.50
CA THR A 13 16.18 -4.72 -25.13
C THR A 13 16.14 -3.23 -25.45
N SER A 14 15.52 -2.81 -26.56
CA SER A 14 15.33 -1.39 -26.87
C SER A 14 14.38 -0.68 -25.89
N THR A 15 13.34 -1.38 -25.43
CA THR A 15 12.37 -0.85 -24.47
C THR A 15 12.97 -0.72 -23.07
N LEU A 16 13.75 -1.72 -22.63
CA LEU A 16 14.46 -1.70 -21.35
C LEU A 16 15.54 -0.61 -21.30
N LYS A 17 16.35 -0.47 -22.36
CA LYS A 17 17.36 0.59 -22.45
C LYS A 17 16.73 1.98 -22.39
N ARG A 18 15.62 2.19 -23.12
CA ARG A 18 14.84 3.43 -23.09
C ARG A 18 14.28 3.74 -21.70
N ASN A 19 13.79 2.73 -20.97
CA ASN A 19 13.26 2.90 -19.61
C ASN A 19 14.35 3.20 -18.57
N MET A 20 15.54 2.61 -18.71
CA MET A 20 16.69 2.89 -17.84
C MET A 20 17.25 4.30 -18.08
N GLU A 21 17.38 4.72 -19.33
CA GLU A 21 17.79 6.10 -19.69
C GLU A 21 16.75 7.13 -19.20
N LEU A 22 15.45 6.81 -19.29
CA LEU A 22 14.38 7.62 -18.71
C LEU A 22 14.47 7.72 -17.19
N SER A 23 14.83 6.64 -16.48
CA SER A 23 14.95 6.64 -15.01
C SER A 23 16.17 7.41 -14.51
N ALA A 24 17.33 7.24 -15.15
CA ALA A 24 18.56 7.95 -14.79
C ALA A 24 18.45 9.45 -15.06
N ASN A 25 17.83 9.84 -16.18
CA ASN A 25 17.51 11.25 -16.45
C ASN A 25 16.51 11.83 -15.45
N LYS A 26 15.56 11.01 -14.96
CA LYS A 26 14.56 11.41 -13.98
C LYS A 26 15.15 11.70 -12.59
N GLU A 27 16.12 10.92 -12.12
CA GLU A 27 16.81 11.19 -10.85
C GLU A 27 17.73 12.42 -10.95
N ALA A 28 18.40 12.62 -12.10
CA ALA A 28 19.21 13.83 -12.34
C ALA A 28 18.39 15.13 -12.44
N MET A 29 17.07 15.04 -12.67
CA MET A 29 16.17 16.20 -12.77
C MET A 29 15.80 16.81 -11.41
N ILE A 30 15.96 16.09 -10.30
CA ILE A 30 15.68 16.61 -8.95
C ILE A 30 17.00 16.97 -8.28
N ASP A 31 17.48 18.17 -8.59
CA ASP A 31 18.52 18.83 -7.80
C ASP A 31 17.88 19.38 -6.52
N SER A 32 18.25 18.84 -5.36
CA SER A 32 17.68 19.24 -4.07
C SER A 32 17.89 20.72 -3.79
N ASP A 33 18.99 21.29 -4.28
CA ASP A 33 19.35 22.69 -4.06
C ASP A 33 18.53 23.64 -4.95
N LYS A 34 17.78 23.10 -5.93
CA LYS A 34 16.92 23.86 -6.86
C LYS A 34 15.44 23.48 -6.76
N THR A 35 15.07 22.79 -5.69
CA THR A 35 13.68 22.41 -5.42
C THR A 35 13.12 23.27 -4.30
N GLU A 36 12.08 24.05 -4.59
CA GLU A 36 11.38 24.90 -3.62
C GLU A 36 9.93 24.41 -3.46
N ILE A 37 9.38 24.55 -2.25
CA ILE A 37 7.93 24.44 -2.03
C ILE A 37 7.40 25.82 -1.65
N LYS A 38 6.49 26.35 -2.47
CA LYS A 38 5.93 27.70 -2.34
C LYS A 38 4.44 27.62 -2.02
N ARG A 39 3.95 28.46 -1.11
CA ARG A 39 2.51 28.70 -0.92
C ARG A 39 1.97 29.47 -2.12
N VAL A 40 0.94 28.91 -2.74
CA VAL A 40 0.32 29.45 -3.96
C VAL A 40 -0.57 30.65 -3.62
N SER A 41 -0.52 31.66 -4.47
CA SER A 41 -1.32 32.87 -4.43
C SER A 41 -2.09 33.06 -5.75
N LEU A 42 -2.91 34.12 -5.83
CA LEU A 42 -3.68 34.41 -7.05
C LEU A 42 -2.79 34.71 -8.26
N THR A 43 -1.58 35.22 -8.06
CA THR A 43 -0.65 35.54 -9.17
C THR A 43 -0.01 34.30 -9.78
N ASP A 44 -0.10 33.15 -9.11
CA ASP A 44 0.46 31.88 -9.56
C ASP A 44 -0.54 31.07 -10.42
N TYR A 45 -1.68 31.66 -10.81
CA TYR A 45 -2.74 30.98 -11.56
C TYR A 45 -2.22 30.31 -12.83
N ASP A 46 -1.58 31.06 -13.73
CA ASP A 46 -1.12 30.53 -15.03
C ASP A 46 -0.08 29.42 -14.84
N ASP A 47 0.81 29.57 -13.85
CA ASP A 47 1.82 28.57 -13.53
C ASP A 47 1.18 27.27 -13.01
N VAL A 48 0.21 27.34 -12.10
CA VAL A 48 -0.48 26.15 -11.57
C VAL A 48 -1.31 25.47 -12.64
N ILE A 49 -2.05 26.24 -13.44
CA ILE A 49 -2.91 25.67 -14.48
C ILE A 49 -2.07 25.02 -15.59
N SER A 50 -0.90 25.57 -15.91
CA SER A 50 0.01 25.01 -16.93
C SER A 50 0.76 23.75 -16.52
N ILE A 51 0.73 23.35 -15.23
CA ILE A 51 1.34 22.08 -14.76
C ILE A 51 0.81 20.89 -15.56
N ARG A 52 -0.49 20.88 -15.85
CA ARG A 52 -1.18 19.83 -16.60
C ARG A 52 -2.50 20.34 -17.16
N SER A 53 -2.73 20.11 -18.46
CA SER A 53 -4.01 20.31 -19.13
C SER A 53 -4.86 19.05 -19.16
N ALA A 54 -6.15 19.18 -19.49
CA ALA A 54 -7.08 18.06 -19.69
C ALA A 54 -7.15 17.07 -18.51
N VAL A 55 -7.10 17.58 -17.27
CA VAL A 55 -7.29 16.73 -16.08
C VAL A 55 -8.72 16.18 -16.10
N HIS A 56 -8.87 14.89 -15.76
CA HIS A 56 -10.16 14.19 -15.78
C HIS A 56 -10.91 14.26 -17.13
N GLY A 57 -10.20 14.13 -18.25
CA GLY A 57 -10.85 14.12 -19.57
C GLY A 57 -11.51 15.46 -19.94
N GLY A 58 -11.04 16.56 -19.37
CA GLY A 58 -11.56 17.92 -19.61
C GLY A 58 -12.60 18.41 -18.60
N PHE A 59 -12.92 17.62 -17.56
CA PHE A 59 -13.82 18.00 -16.46
C PHE A 59 -13.12 18.74 -15.30
N ASP A 60 -11.91 19.26 -15.53
CA ASP A 60 -11.14 19.97 -14.54
C ASP A 60 -11.83 21.27 -14.08
N TYR A 61 -12.26 21.30 -12.83
CA TYR A 61 -12.91 22.47 -12.23
C TYR A 61 -11.92 23.51 -11.70
N LEU A 62 -10.64 23.14 -11.52
CA LEU A 62 -9.67 24.00 -10.84
C LEU A 62 -9.47 25.34 -11.57
N PRO A 63 -9.37 25.44 -12.91
CA PRO A 63 -9.24 26.74 -13.58
C PRO A 63 -10.37 27.70 -13.20
N TYR A 64 -11.61 27.21 -13.13
CA TYR A 64 -12.77 28.02 -12.76
C TYR A 64 -12.81 28.36 -11.26
N LYS A 65 -12.51 27.39 -10.40
CA LYS A 65 -12.59 27.53 -8.93
C LYS A 65 -11.30 28.05 -8.28
N PHE A 66 -10.20 28.23 -9.02
CA PHE A 66 -8.89 28.56 -8.44
C PHE A 66 -8.96 29.79 -7.53
N LYS A 67 -9.56 30.88 -8.03
CA LYS A 67 -9.68 32.13 -7.28
C LYS A 67 -10.45 31.93 -5.97
N SER A 68 -11.62 31.29 -6.01
CA SER A 68 -12.42 31.05 -4.80
C SER A 68 -11.67 30.15 -3.83
N LEU A 69 -11.04 29.07 -4.32
CA LEU A 69 -10.31 28.14 -3.48
C LEU A 69 -9.10 28.80 -2.79
N ILE A 70 -8.30 29.59 -3.50
CA ILE A 70 -7.09 30.22 -2.94
C ILE A 70 -7.43 31.37 -1.96
N THR A 71 -8.57 32.04 -2.13
CA THR A 71 -8.96 33.16 -1.25
C THR A 71 -9.63 32.73 0.05
N GLN A 72 -10.14 31.51 0.12
CA GLN A 72 -10.82 31.00 1.30
C GLN A 72 -9.82 30.66 2.41
N SER A 73 -10.04 31.19 3.62
CA SER A 73 -9.14 31.04 4.77
C SER A 73 -8.95 29.60 5.25
N HIS A 74 -9.90 28.72 4.94
CA HIS A 74 -9.84 27.31 5.30
C HIS A 74 -9.09 26.46 4.25
N ASN A 75 -8.61 27.06 3.16
CA ASN A 75 -7.86 26.38 2.12
C ASN A 75 -6.39 26.77 2.14
N GLU A 76 -5.52 25.80 1.84
CA GLU A 76 -4.09 26.01 1.70
C GLU A 76 -3.56 25.28 0.47
N GLY A 77 -3.03 26.03 -0.49
CA GLY A 77 -2.42 25.52 -1.71
C GLY A 77 -0.90 25.69 -1.71
N TYR A 78 -0.18 24.64 -2.09
CA TYR A 78 1.28 24.65 -2.23
C TYR A 78 1.70 24.03 -3.56
N ALA A 79 2.78 24.54 -4.11
CA ALA A 79 3.39 24.04 -5.34
C ALA A 79 4.86 23.71 -5.12
N THR A 80 5.34 22.69 -5.83
CA THR A 80 6.77 22.40 -5.97
C THR A 80 7.30 23.08 -7.22
N ILE A 81 8.38 23.83 -7.05
CA ILE A 81 9.09 24.55 -8.10
C ILE A 81 10.45 23.86 -8.29
N ILE A 82 10.77 23.48 -9.53
CA ILE A 82 12.08 22.93 -9.90
C ILE A 82 12.65 23.78 -11.02
N ASN A 83 13.85 24.33 -10.83
CA ASN A 83 14.50 25.23 -11.79
C ASN A 83 13.60 26.42 -12.21
N GLY A 84 12.88 27.01 -11.24
CA GLY A 84 11.97 28.13 -11.48
C GLY A 84 10.63 27.77 -12.14
N LYS A 85 10.36 26.48 -12.42
CA LYS A 85 9.10 26.02 -13.04
C LYS A 85 8.23 25.29 -12.03
N PHE A 86 6.92 25.57 -12.02
CA PHE A 86 5.93 24.81 -11.26
C PHE A 86 5.78 23.41 -11.88
N VAL A 87 6.03 22.38 -11.07
CA VAL A 87 6.02 20.98 -11.54
C VAL A 87 5.04 20.11 -10.79
N ALA A 88 4.60 20.52 -9.60
CA ALA A 88 3.55 19.86 -8.86
C ALA A 88 2.76 20.88 -8.03
N PHE A 89 1.48 20.60 -7.80
CA PHE A 89 0.58 21.43 -7.01
C PHE A 89 -0.35 20.54 -6.18
N CYS A 90 -0.66 20.97 -4.96
CA CYS A 90 -1.67 20.35 -4.13
C CYS A 90 -2.36 21.43 -3.29
N ILE A 91 -3.68 21.37 -3.22
CA ILE A 91 -4.48 22.23 -2.36
C ILE A 91 -5.39 21.39 -1.47
N VAL A 92 -5.45 21.79 -0.19
CA VAL A 92 -6.23 21.12 0.84
C VAL A 92 -7.21 22.09 1.50
N SER A 93 -8.33 21.56 2.01
CA SER A 93 -9.32 22.30 2.81
C SER A 93 -9.36 21.75 4.23
N LYS A 94 -9.35 22.62 5.24
CA LYS A 94 -9.69 22.30 6.63
C LYS A 94 -11.21 22.40 6.82
N VAL A 95 -11.85 21.29 7.13
CA VAL A 95 -13.31 21.20 7.40
C VAL A 95 -13.56 20.65 8.79
N ASP A 96 -14.83 20.58 9.21
CA ASP A 96 -15.23 20.06 10.52
C ASP A 96 -14.62 20.82 11.70
N GLY A 97 -14.52 22.15 11.55
CA GLY A 97 -13.83 23.00 12.53
C GLY A 97 -12.32 22.77 12.61
N GLY A 98 -11.70 22.28 11.53
CA GLY A 98 -10.27 21.97 11.43
C GLY A 98 -9.91 20.54 11.75
N ALA A 99 -10.87 19.71 12.20
CA ALA A 99 -10.63 18.33 12.59
C ALA A 99 -10.30 17.40 11.42
N THR A 100 -10.64 17.80 10.19
CA THR A 100 -10.46 17.01 8.99
C THR A 100 -9.81 17.85 7.91
N VAL A 101 -8.79 17.31 7.26
CA VAL A 101 -8.23 17.89 6.05
C VAL A 101 -8.70 17.09 4.85
N VAL A 102 -9.11 17.78 3.79
CA VAL A 102 -9.57 17.19 2.54
C VAL A 102 -8.65 17.64 1.41
N THR A 103 -8.09 16.70 0.65
CA THR A 103 -7.38 17.06 -0.59
C THR A 103 -8.39 17.47 -1.65
N ARG A 104 -8.30 18.72 -2.13
CA ARG A 104 -9.22 19.27 -3.12
C ARG A 104 -8.73 19.00 -4.54
N ALA A 105 -7.54 19.47 -4.88
CA ALA A 105 -6.97 19.29 -6.21
C ALA A 105 -5.48 19.01 -6.11
N SER A 106 -4.98 18.18 -7.02
CA SER A 106 -3.55 17.94 -7.16
C SER A 106 -3.15 17.78 -8.62
N ARG A 107 -1.93 18.20 -8.94
CA ARG A 107 -1.35 18.08 -10.28
C ARG A 107 0.12 17.74 -10.17
N VAL A 108 0.60 16.91 -11.10
CA VAL A 108 2.03 16.69 -11.33
C VAL A 108 2.26 16.79 -12.82
N HIS A 109 3.27 17.56 -13.21
CA HIS A 109 3.66 17.71 -14.61
C HIS A 109 4.11 16.37 -15.16
N LYS A 110 3.67 16.01 -16.37
CA LYS A 110 3.83 14.66 -16.96
C LYS A 110 5.29 14.14 -16.94
N GLN A 111 6.26 15.02 -17.17
CA GLN A 111 7.69 14.65 -17.14
C GLN A 111 8.21 14.29 -15.74
N TYR A 112 7.55 14.76 -14.68
CA TYR A 112 7.92 14.55 -13.28
C TYR A 112 7.07 13.48 -12.58
N GLU A 113 6.14 12.84 -13.30
CA GLU A 113 5.37 11.72 -12.76
C GLU A 113 6.28 10.53 -12.43
N GLY A 114 5.94 9.83 -11.33
CA GLY A 114 6.72 8.72 -10.79
C GLY A 114 7.91 9.13 -9.91
N LEU A 115 8.22 10.43 -9.81
CA LEU A 115 9.32 10.94 -8.98
C LEU A 115 8.96 11.16 -7.51
N GLY A 116 7.72 10.85 -7.11
CA GLY A 116 7.27 11.04 -5.72
C GLY A 116 6.98 12.50 -5.32
N LEU A 117 6.92 13.46 -6.26
CA LEU A 117 6.63 14.87 -5.94
C LEU A 117 5.30 15.07 -5.22
N TYR A 118 4.23 14.39 -5.65
CA TYR A 118 2.94 14.44 -4.96
C TYR A 118 3.07 13.96 -3.50
N LYS A 119 3.76 12.84 -3.29
CA LYS A 119 4.01 12.31 -1.94
C LYS A 119 4.81 13.31 -1.09
N ALA A 120 5.82 13.95 -1.67
CA ALA A 120 6.61 14.98 -0.99
C ALA A 120 5.74 16.20 -0.59
N LEU A 121 4.88 16.68 -1.50
CA LEU A 121 3.92 17.75 -1.19
C LEU A 121 2.93 17.34 -0.10
N THR A 122 2.37 16.13 -0.14
CA THR A 122 1.47 15.64 0.91
C THR A 122 2.17 15.56 2.26
N LEU A 123 3.42 15.08 2.32
CA LEU A 123 4.22 15.07 3.55
C LEU A 123 4.51 16.49 4.06
N PHE A 124 4.82 17.42 3.16
CA PHE A 124 5.01 18.83 3.50
C PHE A 124 3.74 19.44 4.09
N LEU A 125 2.59 19.22 3.44
CA LEU A 125 1.27 19.65 3.89
C LEU A 125 0.94 19.05 5.26
N GLN A 126 1.19 17.76 5.46
CA GLN A 126 1.02 17.11 6.75
C GLN A 126 1.86 17.81 7.83
N LYS A 127 3.12 18.13 7.54
CA LYS A 127 3.99 18.83 8.49
C LYS A 127 3.53 20.26 8.78
N HIS A 128 3.12 21.02 7.76
CA HIS A 128 2.84 22.46 7.91
C HIS A 128 1.39 22.72 8.31
N VAL A 129 0.45 22.13 7.60
CA VAL A 129 -0.99 22.36 7.77
C VAL A 129 -1.51 21.66 9.02
N PHE A 130 -0.96 20.50 9.39
CA PHE A 130 -1.48 19.69 10.51
C PHE A 130 -0.76 19.98 11.83
N SER A 131 0.23 20.89 11.82
CA SER A 131 1.10 21.20 12.95
C SER A 131 0.38 21.78 14.19
N ASP A 132 -0.79 22.37 14.02
CA ASP A 132 -1.58 22.95 15.12
C ASP A 132 -2.27 21.90 16.00
N GLY A 133 -2.19 20.61 15.63
CA GLY A 133 -2.78 19.49 16.37
C GLY A 133 -4.30 19.41 16.32
N THR A 134 -4.95 20.29 15.54
CA THR A 134 -6.42 20.28 15.36
C THR A 134 -6.87 19.17 14.42
N VAL A 135 -6.04 18.84 13.42
CA VAL A 135 -6.34 17.84 12.40
C VAL A 135 -6.25 16.43 12.97
N THR A 136 -7.34 15.69 12.86
CA THR A 136 -7.47 14.30 13.35
C THR A 136 -7.71 13.31 12.23
N ASN A 137 -8.18 13.77 11.07
CA ASN A 137 -8.53 12.95 9.92
C ASN A 137 -7.98 13.54 8.62
N ASP A 138 -7.59 12.67 7.70
CA ASP A 138 -7.24 12.98 6.31
C ASP A 138 -8.26 12.29 5.42
N ALA A 139 -9.03 13.07 4.65
CA ALA A 139 -10.09 12.57 3.80
C ALA A 139 -9.80 12.85 2.33
N VAL A 140 -10.13 11.88 1.48
CA VAL A 140 -9.91 11.95 0.03
C VAL A 140 -11.10 11.36 -0.68
N VAL A 141 -11.50 12.04 -1.76
CA VAL A 141 -12.45 11.50 -2.73
C VAL A 141 -11.70 11.09 -3.98
N TYR A 142 -11.92 9.85 -4.44
CA TYR A 142 -11.28 9.30 -5.63
C TYR A 142 -12.28 8.51 -6.47
N ASN A 143 -11.96 8.26 -7.75
CA ASN A 143 -12.82 7.48 -8.64
C ASN A 143 -12.29 6.05 -8.85
N ASP A 144 -13.11 5.18 -9.45
CA ASP A 144 -12.78 3.79 -9.76
C ASP A 144 -11.54 3.59 -10.65
N ASN A 145 -11.01 4.64 -11.28
CA ASN A 145 -9.75 4.57 -12.02
C ASN A 145 -8.50 4.66 -11.13
N ASN A 146 -8.65 4.99 -9.84
CA ASN A 146 -7.51 5.10 -8.91
C ASN A 146 -7.23 3.78 -8.18
N GLN A 147 -6.61 2.83 -8.90
CA GLN A 147 -6.31 1.48 -8.37
C GLN A 147 -5.51 1.50 -7.06
N SER A 148 -4.54 2.43 -6.92
CA SER A 148 -3.75 2.52 -5.69
C SER A 148 -4.59 2.86 -4.46
N MET A 149 -5.65 3.67 -4.61
CA MET A 149 -6.53 4.01 -3.50
C MET A 149 -7.51 2.86 -3.20
N LEU A 150 -8.02 2.20 -4.25
CA LEU A 150 -8.83 0.99 -4.12
C LEU A 150 -8.09 -0.11 -3.34
N ASP A 151 -6.82 -0.35 -3.68
CA ASP A 151 -5.98 -1.34 -3.00
C ASP A 151 -5.76 -1.01 -1.51
N LYS A 152 -5.61 0.28 -1.18
CA LYS A 152 -5.47 0.72 0.23
C LYS A 152 -6.77 0.55 1.00
N THR A 153 -7.90 0.85 0.36
CA THR A 153 -9.23 0.66 0.95
C THR A 153 -9.52 -0.83 1.19
N SER A 154 -9.23 -1.71 0.22
CA SER A 154 -9.46 -3.16 0.35
C SER A 154 -8.57 -3.80 1.42
N LYS A 155 -7.37 -3.27 1.66
CA LYS A 155 -6.46 -3.67 2.75
C LYS A 155 -6.83 -3.10 4.12
N GLY A 156 -7.86 -2.26 4.21
CA GLY A 156 -8.25 -1.60 5.47
C GLY A 156 -7.29 -0.49 5.92
N GLU A 157 -6.39 -0.01 5.06
CA GLU A 157 -5.50 1.13 5.37
C GLU A 157 -6.26 2.47 5.36
N LEU A 158 -7.41 2.51 4.68
CA LEU A 158 -8.30 3.65 4.55
C LEU A 158 -9.73 3.19 4.88
N THR A 159 -10.43 3.97 5.71
CA THR A 159 -11.83 3.69 6.03
C THR A 159 -12.70 4.18 4.88
N LEU A 160 -13.42 3.26 4.22
CA LEU A 160 -14.46 3.62 3.26
C LEU A 160 -15.65 4.26 4.00
N LEU A 161 -15.92 5.54 3.73
CA LEU A 161 -17.08 6.23 4.29
C LEU A 161 -18.28 6.13 3.36
N MET A 162 -18.06 6.24 2.05
CA MET A 162 -19.14 6.32 1.07
C MET A 162 -18.71 5.82 -0.31
N LYS A 163 -19.65 5.21 -1.02
CA LYS A 163 -19.56 4.84 -2.45
C LYS A 163 -20.75 5.48 -3.17
N ARG A 164 -20.50 6.18 -4.27
CA ARG A 164 -21.53 6.83 -5.10
C ARG A 164 -21.33 6.47 -6.58
N ASN A 165 -22.42 6.12 -7.25
CA ASN A 165 -22.45 5.95 -8.70
C ASN A 165 -22.56 7.32 -9.36
N VAL A 166 -21.92 7.46 -10.52
CA VAL A 166 -21.93 8.67 -11.33
C VAL A 166 -22.65 8.41 -12.64
N ILE A 167 -23.64 9.24 -12.94
CA ILE A 167 -24.43 9.18 -14.17
C ILE A 167 -24.22 10.48 -14.93
N GLY A 168 -23.78 10.38 -16.18
CA GLY A 168 -23.50 11.53 -17.04
C GLY A 168 -24.62 11.79 -18.04
N TYR A 169 -25.03 13.04 -18.15
CA TYR A 169 -25.97 13.53 -19.15
C TYR A 169 -25.44 14.78 -19.84
N LYS A 170 -25.90 15.00 -21.07
CA LYS A 170 -25.70 16.23 -21.82
C LYS A 170 -27.06 16.83 -22.17
N ILE A 171 -27.20 18.12 -21.92
CA ILE A 171 -28.43 18.85 -22.22
C ILE A 171 -28.11 20.12 -23.01
N ASP A 172 -28.85 20.32 -24.10
CA ASP A 172 -28.80 21.55 -24.89
C ASP A 172 -29.68 22.65 -24.28
N SER A 173 -29.48 23.89 -24.74
CA SER A 173 -30.18 25.08 -24.23
C SER A 173 -31.69 25.02 -24.41
N ASP A 174 -32.17 24.41 -25.51
CA ASP A 174 -33.58 24.38 -25.86
C ASP A 174 -34.34 23.42 -24.94
N LYS A 175 -33.78 22.21 -24.73
CA LYS A 175 -34.29 21.24 -23.76
C LYS A 175 -34.26 21.82 -22.35
N MET A 176 -33.17 22.47 -21.96
CA MET A 176 -33.07 23.09 -20.64
C MET A 176 -34.18 24.13 -20.46
N THR A 177 -34.40 25.01 -21.44
CA THR A 177 -35.49 26.01 -21.42
C THR A 177 -36.85 25.35 -21.25
N ASN A 178 -37.15 24.30 -22.02
CA ASN A 178 -38.41 23.57 -21.93
C ASN A 178 -38.62 22.96 -20.54
N ILE A 179 -37.60 22.33 -19.95
CA ILE A 179 -37.71 21.74 -18.61
C ILE A 179 -37.99 22.83 -17.56
N THR A 180 -37.38 24.00 -17.70
CA THR A 180 -37.60 25.10 -16.74
C THR A 180 -38.99 25.72 -16.82
N GLN A 181 -39.76 25.47 -17.88
CA GLN A 181 -41.16 25.89 -17.96
C GLN A 181 -42.12 24.87 -17.33
N MET A 182 -41.64 23.67 -16.97
CA MET A 182 -42.47 22.65 -16.36
C MET A 182 -42.92 23.08 -14.95
N PRO A 183 -44.19 22.83 -14.58
CA PRO A 183 -44.64 23.01 -13.20
C PRO A 183 -44.02 21.95 -12.30
N LEU A 184 -43.80 22.33 -11.04
CA LEU A 184 -43.46 21.38 -9.98
C LEU A 184 -44.69 20.51 -9.71
N THR A 185 -44.48 19.21 -9.48
CA THR A 185 -45.53 18.27 -9.11
C THR A 185 -45.83 18.26 -7.62
N SER A 186 -44.87 18.71 -6.79
CA SER A 186 -44.98 18.80 -5.34
C SER A 186 -44.87 20.25 -4.87
N GLU A 187 -45.84 20.69 -4.06
CA GLU A 187 -45.78 22.00 -3.37
C GLU A 187 -44.69 22.03 -2.28
N ASN A 188 -44.23 20.84 -1.85
CA ASN A 188 -43.26 20.69 -0.78
C ASN A 188 -41.81 20.68 -1.28
N THR A 189 -41.59 20.79 -2.60
CA THR A 189 -40.25 20.90 -3.19
C THR A 189 -39.83 22.36 -3.27
N ARG A 190 -38.73 22.72 -2.61
CA ARG A 190 -38.26 24.11 -2.52
C ARG A 190 -36.75 24.22 -2.41
N ILE A 191 -36.25 25.43 -2.65
CA ILE A 191 -34.85 25.80 -2.37
C ILE A 191 -34.64 25.84 -0.86
N LEU A 192 -33.54 25.26 -0.41
CA LEU A 192 -33.13 25.25 1.00
C LEU A 192 -32.10 26.34 1.29
N TYR A 193 -32.20 26.92 2.48
CA TYR A 193 -31.29 27.92 3.03
C TYR A 193 -30.57 27.38 4.27
N GLU A 194 -29.63 28.14 4.82
CA GLU A 194 -28.83 27.71 5.99
C GLU A 194 -29.70 27.25 7.17
N VAL A 195 -30.78 27.97 7.45
CA VAL A 195 -31.73 27.64 8.52
C VAL A 195 -32.37 26.26 8.34
N ASP A 196 -32.59 25.83 7.10
CA ASP A 196 -33.16 24.51 6.80
C ASP A 196 -32.15 23.41 7.10
N LEU A 197 -30.87 23.58 6.72
CA LEU A 197 -29.82 22.62 7.05
C LEU A 197 -29.52 22.59 8.55
N ILE A 198 -29.58 23.72 9.25
CA ILE A 198 -29.46 23.77 10.72
C ILE A 198 -30.57 22.92 11.35
N SER A 199 -31.80 23.10 10.89
CA SER A 199 -32.95 22.33 11.38
C SER A 199 -32.81 20.83 11.08
N ALA A 200 -32.41 20.49 9.85
CA ALA A 200 -32.16 19.11 9.43
C ALA A 200 -31.05 18.45 10.26
N PHE A 201 -29.92 19.13 10.47
CA PHE A 201 -28.79 18.59 11.23
C PHE A 201 -29.10 18.38 12.72
N LYS A 202 -30.07 19.11 13.26
CA LYS A 202 -30.58 18.91 14.63
C LYS A 202 -31.52 17.71 14.74
N SER A 203 -32.22 17.35 13.67
CA SER A 203 -33.16 16.22 13.67
C SER A 203 -32.42 14.90 13.40
N ARG A 204 -32.36 14.04 14.42
CA ARG A 204 -31.72 12.72 14.30
C ARG A 204 -32.43 11.81 13.28
N SER A 205 -33.76 11.89 13.17
CA SER A 205 -34.54 11.14 12.18
C SER A 205 -34.17 11.56 10.76
N VAL A 206 -34.16 12.87 10.50
CA VAL A 206 -33.79 13.45 9.20
C VAL A 206 -32.37 13.07 8.83
N CYS A 207 -31.40 13.26 9.73
CA CYS A 207 -30.00 12.90 9.49
C CYS A 207 -29.83 11.42 9.17
N SER A 208 -30.45 10.53 9.96
CA SER A 208 -30.32 9.08 9.74
C SER A 208 -30.97 8.62 8.43
N SER A 209 -32.02 9.32 7.99
CA SER A 209 -32.72 9.03 6.74
C SER A 209 -31.96 9.53 5.51
N LEU A 210 -31.54 10.80 5.52
CA LEU A 210 -30.88 11.45 4.38
C LEU A 210 -29.40 11.10 4.27
N PHE A 211 -28.71 11.05 5.41
CA PHE A 211 -27.25 10.97 5.51
C PHE A 211 -26.82 9.82 6.44
N PRO A 212 -27.17 8.56 6.12
CA PRO A 212 -26.86 7.43 7.00
C PRO A 212 -25.35 7.24 7.23
N GLU A 213 -24.50 7.76 6.35
CA GLU A 213 -23.05 7.77 6.50
C GLU A 213 -22.53 8.94 7.37
N GLU A 214 -23.43 9.72 7.99
CA GLU A 214 -23.13 10.91 8.79
C GLU A 214 -22.29 11.96 8.05
N ARG A 215 -22.43 12.02 6.72
CA ARG A 215 -21.70 12.94 5.84
C ARG A 215 -22.61 13.49 4.76
N ILE A 216 -22.34 14.73 4.38
CA ILE A 216 -22.83 15.34 3.14
C ILE A 216 -21.62 15.65 2.27
N ILE A 217 -21.64 15.17 1.03
CA ILE A 217 -20.67 15.51 -0.01
C ILE A 217 -21.21 16.70 -0.80
N CYS A 218 -20.41 17.75 -0.87
CA CYS A 218 -20.63 18.87 -1.78
C CYS A 218 -19.34 19.12 -2.56
N HIS A 219 -19.40 19.03 -3.90
CA HIS A 219 -18.25 19.21 -4.78
C HIS A 219 -17.02 18.39 -4.36
N PHE A 220 -17.23 17.08 -4.14
CA PHE A 220 -16.22 16.14 -3.66
C PHE A 220 -15.63 16.45 -2.26
N VAL A 221 -16.28 17.29 -1.46
CA VAL A 221 -15.86 17.57 -0.07
C VAL A 221 -16.81 16.91 0.92
N PRO A 222 -16.32 16.00 1.79
CA PRO A 222 -17.13 15.24 2.73
C PRO A 222 -17.29 15.94 4.08
N TYR A 223 -18.31 16.77 4.22
CA TYR A 223 -18.59 17.47 5.46
C TYR A 223 -19.28 16.57 6.48
N ARG A 224 -18.86 16.60 7.75
CA ARG A 224 -19.68 16.10 8.87
C ARG A 224 -20.94 16.94 9.02
N LEU A 225 -22.01 16.34 9.55
CA LEU A 225 -23.29 17.00 9.78
C LEU A 225 -23.22 17.91 11.02
N THR A 226 -22.47 19.00 10.90
CA THR A 226 -22.28 19.99 11.98
C THR A 226 -22.62 21.38 11.48
N GLU A 227 -23.18 22.22 12.35
CA GLU A 227 -23.54 23.61 12.00
C GLU A 227 -22.33 24.41 11.48
N ARG A 228 -21.11 24.11 11.99
CA ARG A 228 -19.87 24.78 11.57
C ARG A 228 -19.54 24.58 10.09
N ASN A 229 -20.04 23.52 9.47
CA ASN A 229 -19.80 23.23 8.05
C ASN A 229 -20.83 23.88 7.14
N ILE A 230 -21.97 24.36 7.65
CA ILE A 230 -23.05 24.90 6.82
C ILE A 230 -22.57 26.09 5.96
N PRO A 231 -21.85 27.09 6.50
CA PRO A 231 -21.31 28.18 5.66
C PRO A 231 -20.33 27.68 4.59
N LEU A 232 -19.56 26.63 4.88
CA LEU A 232 -18.63 26.03 3.92
C LEU A 232 -19.40 25.35 2.79
N ILE A 233 -20.43 24.58 3.13
CA ILE A 233 -21.33 23.92 2.16
C ILE A 233 -21.95 24.94 1.22
N PHE A 234 -22.55 26.02 1.76
CA PHE A 234 -23.16 27.09 0.95
C PHE A 234 -22.15 27.88 0.11
N SER A 235 -20.87 27.91 0.50
CA SER A 235 -19.82 28.52 -0.31
C SER A 235 -19.39 27.67 -1.51
N GLU A 236 -19.66 26.37 -1.49
CA GLU A 236 -19.25 25.42 -2.54
C GLU A 236 -20.37 25.12 -3.54
N VAL A 237 -21.60 25.02 -3.04
CA VAL A 237 -22.78 24.69 -3.85
C VAL A 237 -23.36 25.95 -4.49
N SER A 238 -23.97 25.75 -5.66
CA SER A 238 -24.76 26.76 -6.34
C SER A 238 -26.20 26.76 -5.81
N LEU A 239 -26.78 25.58 -5.60
CA LEU A 239 -28.16 25.43 -5.13
C LEU A 239 -28.31 24.18 -4.28
N ILE A 240 -29.14 24.26 -3.23
CA ILE A 240 -29.64 23.09 -2.51
C ILE A 240 -31.15 23.06 -2.64
N VAL A 241 -31.70 21.93 -3.04
CA VAL A 241 -33.15 21.71 -3.16
C VAL A 241 -33.57 20.59 -2.22
N GLY A 242 -34.71 20.75 -1.56
CA GLY A 242 -35.26 19.78 -0.63
C GLY A 242 -36.74 19.54 -0.85
N THR A 243 -37.20 18.34 -0.50
CA THR A 243 -38.61 17.97 -0.47
C THR A 243 -38.97 17.23 0.81
N GLY A 244 -40.09 17.62 1.43
CA GLY A 244 -40.71 16.88 2.54
C GLY A 244 -41.49 17.78 3.50
N GLU A 245 -42.54 17.21 4.10
CA GLU A 245 -43.30 17.80 5.21
C GLU A 245 -43.76 16.70 6.18
N PRO A 246 -43.70 16.93 7.52
CA PRO A 246 -43.09 18.08 8.18
C PRO A 246 -41.55 18.06 8.18
N GLU A 247 -40.94 16.93 7.82
CA GLU A 247 -39.49 16.72 7.80
C GLU A 247 -38.97 16.50 6.37
N LEU A 248 -37.71 16.89 6.12
CA LEU A 248 -37.06 16.66 4.82
C LEU A 248 -36.83 15.16 4.60
N SER A 249 -37.22 14.69 3.42
CA SER A 249 -37.10 13.28 3.00
C SER A 249 -36.21 13.09 1.76
N PHE A 250 -35.92 14.18 1.06
CA PHE A 250 -35.09 14.20 -0.13
C PHE A 250 -34.34 15.52 -0.26
N ILE A 251 -33.03 15.47 -0.56
CA ILE A 251 -32.18 16.64 -0.76
C ILE A 251 -31.28 16.40 -1.98
N THR A 252 -31.08 17.44 -2.78
CA THR A 252 -30.03 17.48 -3.80
C THR A 252 -29.15 18.71 -3.65
N CYS A 253 -27.84 18.54 -3.85
CA CYS A 253 -26.84 19.62 -3.79
C CYS A 253 -26.19 19.78 -5.15
N GLY A 254 -26.37 20.95 -5.78
CA GLY A 254 -25.89 21.26 -7.11
C GLY A 254 -24.65 22.16 -7.08
N THR A 255 -23.62 21.82 -7.84
CA THR A 255 -22.42 22.66 -8.01
C THR A 255 -22.15 22.89 -9.49
N TYR A 256 -22.05 24.15 -9.89
CA TYR A 256 -21.68 24.57 -11.22
C TYR A 256 -20.20 24.99 -11.33
N TYR A 257 -19.56 24.65 -12.45
CA TYR A 257 -18.28 25.20 -12.87
C TYR A 257 -18.09 25.14 -14.39
N ARG A 258 -17.11 25.90 -14.90
CA ARG A 258 -16.65 25.78 -16.28
C ARG A 258 -15.39 24.92 -16.35
N SER A 259 -15.29 24.10 -17.38
CA SER A 259 -14.13 23.26 -17.65
C SER A 259 -13.76 23.32 -19.15
N GLU A 260 -12.75 22.57 -19.57
CA GLU A 260 -12.35 22.50 -20.98
C GLU A 260 -13.48 21.94 -21.87
N ASN A 261 -14.32 21.06 -21.33
CA ASN A 261 -15.49 20.50 -22.03
C ASN A 261 -16.70 21.46 -22.07
N GLY A 262 -16.60 22.65 -21.47
CA GLY A 262 -17.65 23.65 -21.45
C GLY A 262 -18.22 23.87 -20.05
N HIS A 263 -19.53 23.70 -19.89
CA HIS A 263 -20.22 23.93 -18.63
C HIS A 263 -20.53 22.60 -17.96
N THR A 264 -20.22 22.47 -16.67
CA THR A 264 -20.50 21.25 -15.89
C THR A 264 -21.34 21.57 -14.66
N TYR A 265 -22.33 20.72 -14.41
CA TYR A 265 -23.20 20.75 -13.23
C TYR A 265 -23.14 19.41 -12.52
N ILE A 266 -22.57 19.38 -11.32
CA ILE A 266 -22.56 18.18 -10.46
C ILE A 266 -23.78 18.23 -9.55
N LEU A 267 -24.50 17.13 -9.43
CA LEU A 267 -25.66 16.99 -8.57
C LEU A 267 -25.51 15.79 -7.63
N GLU A 268 -25.38 16.06 -6.34
CA GLU A 268 -25.30 15.06 -5.29
C GLU A 268 -26.70 14.77 -4.74
N VAL A 269 -27.06 13.50 -4.60
CA VAL A 269 -28.44 13.05 -4.31
C VAL A 269 -28.52 12.32 -2.97
N TYR A 270 -29.46 12.73 -2.10
CA TYR A 270 -29.66 12.17 -0.76
C TYR A 270 -31.14 11.93 -0.45
N GLY A 271 -31.46 10.79 0.16
CA GLY A 271 -32.82 10.44 0.57
C GLY A 271 -33.64 9.77 -0.52
N ASN A 272 -34.97 9.92 -0.47
CA ASN A 272 -35.88 9.25 -1.38
C ASN A 272 -36.01 10.00 -2.73
N CYS A 273 -35.44 9.43 -3.80
CA CYS A 273 -35.41 10.03 -5.14
C CYS A 273 -36.77 10.14 -5.86
N SER A 274 -37.92 10.07 -5.17
CA SER A 274 -39.27 10.16 -5.78
C SER A 274 -39.61 11.53 -6.35
N TYR A 275 -38.88 12.59 -5.99
CA TYR A 275 -39.12 13.96 -6.46
C TYR A 275 -37.95 14.49 -7.31
N MET A 276 -37.17 13.59 -7.91
CA MET A 276 -35.98 13.95 -8.69
C MET A 276 -36.31 14.90 -9.85
N ARG A 277 -37.46 14.69 -10.50
CA ARG A 277 -37.97 15.56 -11.56
C ARG A 277 -38.07 17.03 -11.11
N ASP A 278 -38.75 17.29 -10.00
CA ASP A 278 -38.98 18.65 -9.50
C ASP A 278 -37.67 19.30 -9.03
N HIS A 279 -36.77 18.52 -8.43
CA HIS A 279 -35.43 18.98 -8.08
C HIS A 279 -34.64 19.42 -9.32
N LEU A 280 -34.67 18.63 -10.40
CA LEU A 280 -33.98 18.96 -11.65
C LEU A 280 -34.56 20.22 -12.32
N VAL A 281 -35.88 20.41 -12.30
CA VAL A 281 -36.51 21.65 -12.79
C VAL A 281 -35.94 22.87 -12.06
N LEU A 282 -35.81 22.82 -10.74
CA LEU A 282 -35.23 23.92 -9.95
C LEU A 282 -33.73 24.11 -10.20
N HIS A 283 -32.97 23.02 -10.29
CA HIS A 283 -31.54 23.09 -10.60
C HIS A 283 -31.28 23.67 -12.00
N PHE A 284 -32.08 23.30 -13.01
CA PHE A 284 -31.94 23.85 -14.36
C PHE A 284 -32.41 25.29 -14.46
N LYS A 285 -33.49 25.67 -13.76
CA LYS A 285 -33.90 27.09 -13.63
C LYS A 285 -32.75 27.95 -13.12
N HIS A 286 -32.03 27.43 -12.13
CA HIS A 286 -30.87 28.11 -11.57
C HIS A 286 -29.65 28.07 -12.51
N ALA A 287 -29.36 26.92 -13.14
CA ALA A 287 -28.24 26.76 -14.05
C ALA A 287 -28.33 27.71 -15.28
N LEU A 288 -29.54 27.92 -15.82
CA LEU A 288 -29.80 28.87 -16.92
C LEU A 288 -29.37 30.30 -16.61
N GLN A 289 -29.30 30.68 -15.33
CA GLN A 289 -28.83 32.01 -14.93
C GLN A 289 -27.33 32.21 -15.20
N TYR A 290 -26.56 31.12 -15.32
CA TYR A 290 -25.10 31.13 -15.50
C TYR A 290 -24.65 30.61 -16.87
N CYS A 291 -25.48 29.78 -17.52
CA CYS A 291 -25.18 29.12 -18.77
C CYS A 291 -26.44 29.07 -19.67
N PRO A 292 -26.52 29.91 -20.72
CA PRO A 292 -27.60 29.82 -21.71
C PRO A 292 -27.31 28.77 -22.81
N THR A 293 -26.24 27.98 -22.69
CA THR A 293 -25.78 27.02 -23.71
C THR A 293 -25.89 25.58 -23.20
N GLU A 294 -25.25 24.66 -23.92
CA GLU A 294 -25.13 23.26 -23.54
C GLU A 294 -24.41 23.09 -22.18
N ILE A 295 -24.85 22.11 -21.39
CA ILE A 295 -24.27 21.78 -20.08
C ILE A 295 -24.18 20.27 -19.89
N ASP A 296 -23.04 19.82 -19.36
CA ASP A 296 -22.80 18.45 -18.91
C ASP A 296 -23.28 18.31 -17.47
N ILE A 297 -24.07 17.29 -17.18
CA ILE A 297 -24.64 17.02 -15.86
C ILE A 297 -24.06 15.71 -15.34
N LEU A 298 -23.49 15.75 -14.14
CA LEU A 298 -22.97 14.58 -13.44
C LEU A 298 -23.81 14.35 -12.18
N ILE A 299 -24.60 13.30 -12.14
CA ILE A 299 -25.43 12.96 -10.99
C ILE A 299 -24.74 11.89 -10.15
N MET A 300 -24.48 12.21 -8.89
CA MET A 300 -23.87 11.30 -7.91
C MET A 300 -24.94 10.78 -6.94
N CYS A 301 -25.11 9.46 -6.92
CA CYS A 301 -26.21 8.81 -6.20
C CYS A 301 -25.79 7.48 -5.58
N LYS A 302 -26.63 6.88 -4.73
CA LYS A 302 -26.41 5.52 -4.24
C LYS A 302 -26.61 4.52 -5.38
N GLU A 303 -25.97 3.37 -5.26
CA GLU A 303 -26.00 2.32 -6.29
C GLU A 303 -27.42 1.91 -6.68
N ASN A 304 -28.30 1.77 -5.69
CA ASN A 304 -29.70 1.38 -5.89
C ASN A 304 -30.61 2.51 -6.42
N ASP A 305 -30.14 3.76 -6.41
CA ASP A 305 -30.94 4.91 -6.86
C ASP A 305 -30.76 5.20 -8.36
N ALA A 306 -29.70 4.68 -8.98
CA ALA A 306 -29.35 5.03 -10.36
C ALA A 306 -30.45 4.70 -11.37
N GLU A 307 -31.08 3.53 -11.27
CA GLU A 307 -32.18 3.12 -12.15
C GLU A 307 -33.42 4.01 -11.95
N LYS A 308 -33.75 4.31 -10.69
CA LYS A 308 -34.88 5.18 -10.35
C LYS A 308 -34.67 6.59 -10.91
N ILE A 309 -33.48 7.16 -10.70
CA ILE A 309 -33.11 8.47 -11.26
C ILE A 309 -33.20 8.45 -12.79
N ASN A 310 -32.69 7.41 -13.45
CA ASN A 310 -32.81 7.28 -14.90
C ASN A 310 -34.27 7.24 -15.36
N ASN A 311 -35.15 6.55 -14.62
CA ASN A 311 -36.57 6.48 -14.95
C ASN A 311 -37.27 7.83 -14.82
N GLU A 312 -36.98 8.60 -13.77
CA GLU A 312 -37.51 9.96 -13.56
C GLU A 312 -37.01 10.95 -14.64
N ILE A 313 -35.77 10.77 -15.10
CA ILE A 313 -35.12 11.66 -16.08
C ILE A 313 -35.52 11.34 -17.53
N LYS A 314 -36.06 10.15 -17.81
CA LYS A 314 -36.46 9.74 -19.18
C LYS A 314 -37.37 10.75 -19.86
N GLU A 315 -38.26 11.41 -19.12
CA GLU A 315 -39.17 12.43 -19.66
C GLU A 315 -38.44 13.63 -20.26
N PHE A 316 -37.23 13.94 -19.77
CA PHE A 316 -36.43 15.07 -20.25
C PHE A 316 -35.68 14.77 -21.56
N GLN A 317 -35.63 13.52 -22.01
CA GLN A 317 -34.95 13.10 -23.24
C GLN A 317 -33.49 13.61 -23.33
N LEU A 318 -32.77 13.53 -22.20
CA LEU A 318 -31.37 13.97 -22.12
C LEU A 318 -30.46 13.05 -22.94
N GLY A 319 -29.40 13.62 -23.53
CA GLY A 319 -28.37 12.82 -24.19
C GLY A 319 -27.52 12.12 -23.13
N TYR A 320 -27.27 10.81 -23.28
CA TYR A 320 -26.39 10.10 -22.36
C TYR A 320 -24.93 10.51 -22.62
N MET A 321 -24.17 10.77 -21.56
CA MET A 321 -22.76 11.11 -21.64
C MET A 321 -21.92 9.97 -21.05
N VAL A 322 -20.91 9.52 -21.79
CA VAL A 322 -19.92 8.58 -21.27
C VAL A 322 -18.94 9.36 -20.41
N VAL A 323 -18.92 9.04 -19.11
CA VAL A 323 -17.92 9.53 -18.16
C VAL A 323 -16.83 8.47 -18.04
N ASP A 324 -15.57 8.89 -17.96
CA ASP A 324 -14.42 7.98 -17.84
C ASP A 324 -14.39 7.18 -16.53
N PHE A 325 -15.26 7.50 -15.57
CA PHE A 325 -15.41 6.81 -14.29
C PHE A 325 -16.90 6.62 -13.96
N LYS A 326 -17.22 5.50 -13.30
CA LYS A 326 -18.62 5.14 -12.96
C LYS A 326 -18.91 5.31 -11.47
N THR A 327 -17.86 5.28 -10.66
CA THR A 327 -17.98 5.28 -9.20
C THR A 327 -17.01 6.25 -8.58
N VAL A 328 -17.47 6.93 -7.53
CA VAL A 328 -16.68 7.78 -6.66
C VAL A 328 -16.70 7.18 -5.26
N PHE A 329 -15.52 7.11 -4.64
CA PHE A 329 -15.28 6.60 -3.31
C PHE A 329 -14.81 7.74 -2.42
N LEU A 330 -15.43 7.85 -1.25
CA LEU A 330 -14.98 8.70 -0.19
C LEU A 330 -14.31 7.84 0.88
N VAL A 331 -13.08 8.19 1.21
CA VAL A 331 -12.31 7.52 2.25
C VAL A 331 -11.75 8.51 3.25
N GLU A 332 -11.52 8.03 4.46
CA GLU A 332 -10.91 8.79 5.54
C GLU A 332 -9.86 7.94 6.24
N LYS A 333 -8.77 8.59 6.66
CA LYS A 333 -7.71 8.01 7.47
C LYS A 333 -7.65 8.76 8.80
N ASN A 334 -7.74 8.03 9.91
CA ASN A 334 -7.52 8.62 11.23
C ASN A 334 -6.01 8.84 11.45
N ILE A 335 -5.62 10.09 11.63
CA ILE A 335 -4.22 10.49 11.80
C ILE A 335 -3.77 10.21 13.25
N LYS A 336 -4.64 10.36 14.26
CA LYS A 336 -4.29 10.13 15.67
C LYS A 336 -3.82 8.70 15.97
N ASN A 337 -4.38 7.70 15.29
CA ASN A 337 -3.95 6.30 15.45
C ASN A 337 -2.73 5.92 14.62
N THR A 338 -2.29 6.78 13.71
CA THR A 338 -1.15 6.49 12.81
C THR A 338 0.10 7.30 13.17
N TYR A 339 -0.04 8.36 13.95
CA TYR A 339 1.03 9.32 14.21
C TYR A 339 1.18 9.60 15.72
N VAL A 340 1.88 8.69 16.41
CA VAL A 340 2.93 9.14 17.34
C VAL A 340 4.17 9.37 16.47
N MET A 341 4.17 10.46 15.72
CA MET A 341 5.38 11.00 15.10
C MET A 341 5.70 12.28 15.86
N THR A 342 6.56 12.13 16.85
CA THR A 342 7.65 13.08 17.01
C THR A 342 8.29 13.31 15.63
N ASP A 343 8.67 14.55 15.31
CA ASP A 343 9.22 14.96 14.02
C ASP A 343 10.10 13.88 13.37
N PRO A 344 10.06 13.70 12.03
CA PRO A 344 11.12 12.96 11.36
C PRO A 344 12.40 13.76 11.64
N VAL A 345 13.15 13.31 12.65
CA VAL A 345 14.50 13.76 12.88
C VAL A 345 15.19 13.48 11.56
N MET A 346 15.59 14.54 10.87
CA MET A 346 16.60 14.44 9.83
C MET A 346 17.83 13.96 10.59
N ILE A 347 17.96 12.63 10.70
CA ILE A 347 19.09 12.02 11.40
C ILE A 347 20.27 12.31 10.51
N ASP A 348 21.09 13.26 10.92
CA ASP A 348 22.37 13.54 10.32
C ASP A 348 23.13 12.21 10.17
N SER A 349 23.81 12.02 9.04
CA SER A 349 24.74 10.91 8.86
C SER A 349 25.72 10.76 10.02
N GLU A 350 26.09 11.87 10.68
CA GLU A 350 26.99 11.88 11.85
C GLU A 350 26.37 11.26 13.12
N GLN A 351 25.04 11.13 13.21
CA GLN A 351 24.35 10.56 14.38
C GLN A 351 24.04 9.07 14.25
N ARG A 352 24.57 8.41 13.21
CA ARG A 352 24.32 6.99 12.90
C ARG A 352 25.55 6.16 13.23
N GLU A 353 25.39 5.21 14.13
CA GLU A 353 26.40 4.19 14.41
C GLU A 353 25.93 2.86 13.80
N VAL A 354 26.69 2.30 12.86
CA VAL A 354 26.46 0.93 12.39
C VAL A 354 27.46 0.01 13.07
N ARG A 355 26.97 -0.99 13.80
CA ARG A 355 27.83 -1.97 14.47
C ARG A 355 27.35 -3.40 14.25
N ARG A 356 28.27 -4.35 14.48
CA ARG A 356 27.95 -5.78 14.55
C ARG A 356 27.11 -6.02 15.80
N VAL A 357 26.07 -6.84 15.67
CA VAL A 357 25.26 -7.29 16.80
C VAL A 357 25.82 -8.57 17.42
N ASN A 358 25.50 -8.81 18.68
CA ASN A 358 25.83 -10.02 19.44
C ASN A 358 24.60 -10.52 20.23
N ASP A 359 24.76 -11.59 21.00
CA ASP A 359 23.67 -12.20 21.78
C ASP A 359 22.96 -11.23 22.74
N ALA A 360 23.66 -10.23 23.28
CA ALA A 360 23.09 -9.25 24.19
C ALA A 360 22.13 -8.26 23.49
N ASP A 361 22.16 -8.19 22.15
CA ASP A 361 21.31 -7.30 21.35
C ASP A 361 19.93 -7.91 21.03
N TYR A 362 19.62 -9.11 21.54
CA TYR A 362 18.39 -9.84 21.22
C TYR A 362 17.13 -9.01 21.41
N ASP A 363 16.92 -8.46 22.61
CA ASP A 363 15.69 -7.71 22.94
C ASP A 363 15.58 -6.43 22.10
N ASP A 364 16.71 -5.75 21.86
CA ASP A 364 16.76 -4.57 21.01
C ASP A 364 16.38 -4.89 19.55
N VAL A 365 16.95 -5.96 18.97
CA VAL A 365 16.69 -6.36 17.58
C VAL A 365 15.24 -6.83 17.41
N VAL A 366 14.73 -7.62 18.36
CA VAL A 366 13.37 -8.15 18.28
C VAL A 366 12.33 -7.04 18.49
N SER A 367 12.65 -6.02 19.28
CA SER A 367 11.74 -4.87 19.51
C SER A 367 11.73 -3.83 18.39
N ILE A 368 12.66 -3.88 17.42
CA ILE A 368 12.67 -2.97 16.25
C ILE A 368 11.30 -2.93 15.56
N ARG A 369 10.64 -4.07 15.47
CA ARG A 369 9.30 -4.22 14.90
C ARG A 369 8.65 -5.51 15.39
N SER A 370 7.41 -5.41 15.87
CA SER A 370 6.54 -6.56 16.14
C SER A 370 5.83 -7.04 14.88
N SER A 371 5.48 -8.34 14.84
CA SER A 371 4.67 -8.94 13.78
C SER A 371 5.20 -8.69 12.37
N VAL A 372 6.51 -8.91 12.18
CA VAL A 372 7.11 -8.93 10.84
C VAL A 372 6.55 -10.15 10.08
N TYR A 373 6.36 -10.02 8.77
CA TYR A 373 5.83 -11.09 7.91
C TYR A 373 4.50 -11.67 8.40
N ASP A 374 3.54 -10.82 8.82
CA ASP A 374 2.22 -11.27 9.28
C ASP A 374 2.25 -12.30 10.43
N GLY A 375 3.33 -12.31 11.22
CA GLY A 375 3.54 -13.21 12.36
C GLY A 375 4.41 -14.45 12.06
N TYR A 376 4.87 -14.63 10.81
CA TYR A 376 5.81 -15.68 10.39
C TYR A 376 7.29 -15.35 10.72
N ASP A 377 7.53 -14.35 11.57
CA ASP A 377 8.88 -13.94 11.97
C ASP A 377 9.55 -15.00 12.86
N TYR A 378 10.50 -15.74 12.28
CA TYR A 378 11.28 -16.77 12.97
C TYR A 378 12.48 -16.20 13.74
N LEU A 379 12.87 -14.93 13.52
CA LEU A 379 14.06 -14.36 14.12
C LEU A 379 14.03 -14.38 15.66
N PRO A 380 12.93 -14.14 16.38
CA PRO A 380 12.91 -14.24 17.85
C PRO A 380 13.33 -15.62 18.36
N PHE A 381 13.07 -16.67 17.59
CA PHE A 381 13.39 -18.04 17.98
C PHE A 381 14.75 -18.51 17.46
N GLN A 382 15.23 -17.94 16.36
CA GLN A 382 16.50 -18.32 15.72
C GLN A 382 17.64 -17.32 15.93
N PHE A 383 17.43 -16.17 16.59
CA PHE A 383 18.43 -15.11 16.68
C PHE A 383 19.79 -15.61 17.19
N LYS A 384 19.79 -16.36 18.30
CA LYS A 384 21.03 -16.87 18.93
C LYS A 384 21.75 -17.91 18.06
N SER A 385 21.02 -18.83 17.41
CA SER A 385 21.65 -19.80 16.52
C SER A 385 22.22 -19.11 15.28
N LEU A 386 21.49 -18.13 14.75
CA LEU A 386 21.90 -17.38 13.57
C LEU A 386 23.10 -16.48 13.85
N ILE A 387 23.14 -15.73 14.96
CA ILE A 387 24.23 -14.79 15.23
C ILE A 387 25.55 -15.47 15.62
N ASN A 388 25.46 -16.66 16.21
CA ASN A 388 26.63 -17.44 16.62
C ASN A 388 27.17 -18.37 15.51
N HIS A 389 26.48 -18.49 14.37
CA HIS A 389 26.97 -19.25 13.24
C HIS A 389 28.18 -18.54 12.59
N PRO A 390 29.29 -19.23 12.30
CA PRO A 390 30.52 -18.61 11.82
C PRO A 390 30.36 -17.88 10.48
N ASP A 391 29.45 -18.35 9.61
CA ASP A 391 29.18 -17.74 8.31
C ASP A 391 28.14 -16.61 8.32
N ASN A 392 27.60 -16.28 9.50
CA ASN A 392 26.57 -15.27 9.66
C ASN A 392 27.13 -14.01 10.34
N GLU A 393 26.68 -12.86 9.85
CA GLU A 393 26.96 -11.59 10.48
C GLU A 393 25.68 -10.74 10.55
N GLY A 394 25.31 -10.35 11.76
CA GLY A 394 24.24 -9.39 12.01
C GLY A 394 24.79 -7.99 12.21
N TYR A 395 24.12 -7.00 11.61
CA TYR A 395 24.43 -5.58 11.78
C TYR A 395 23.19 -4.81 12.17
N ALA A 396 23.35 -3.87 13.09
CA ALA A 396 22.29 -2.93 13.47
C ALA A 396 22.74 -1.49 13.20
N THR A 397 21.81 -0.66 12.76
CA THR A 397 21.96 0.79 12.79
C THR A 397 21.36 1.31 14.08
N ILE A 398 22.19 2.01 14.84
CA ILE A 398 21.81 2.75 16.03
C ILE A 398 21.76 4.22 15.65
N VAL A 399 20.69 4.87 16.07
CA VAL A 399 20.54 6.31 15.91
C VAL A 399 20.56 6.95 17.29
N ASN A 400 21.41 7.97 17.44
CA ASN A 400 21.38 8.85 18.60
C ASN A 400 20.36 9.96 18.34
N GLY A 401 19.10 9.72 18.68
CA GLY A 401 18.03 10.69 18.49
C GLY A 401 17.80 11.53 19.74
N GLN A 402 17.72 12.85 19.61
CA GLN A 402 17.09 13.72 20.60
C GLN A 402 15.59 13.86 20.26
N PHE A 403 14.73 13.47 21.18
CA PHE A 403 13.30 13.76 21.12
C PHE A 403 12.96 14.87 22.11
N THR A 404 12.52 16.02 21.59
CA THR A 404 12.10 17.16 22.39
C THR A 404 10.57 17.11 22.57
N PHE A 405 10.10 16.71 23.75
CA PHE A 405 8.69 16.74 24.11
C PHE A 405 8.33 18.08 24.73
N LYS A 406 7.30 18.76 24.23
CA LYS A 406 6.66 19.90 24.90
C LYS A 406 5.46 19.39 25.71
N ARG A 407 5.55 19.42 27.04
CA ARG A 407 4.48 18.97 27.94
C ARG A 407 3.73 20.16 28.56
N LYS A 408 2.40 20.11 28.53
CA LYS A 408 1.53 20.98 29.34
C LYS A 408 1.37 20.34 30.73
N LYS A 409 1.63 21.09 31.81
CA LYS A 409 1.53 20.61 33.21
C LYS A 409 0.24 19.81 33.43
N ASN A 410 0.35 18.51 33.80
CA ASN A 410 -0.61 17.70 34.62
C ASN A 410 -0.68 16.16 34.36
N LEU A 411 0.22 15.51 33.62
CA LEU A 411 0.21 14.02 33.50
C LEU A 411 1.43 13.35 34.15
N ARG A 412 1.25 12.45 35.13
CA ARG A 412 2.33 11.66 35.78
C ARG A 412 2.66 10.41 34.94
N PHE A 413 3.94 10.04 34.85
CA PHE A 413 4.39 8.76 34.26
C PHE A 413 4.51 7.66 35.32
N LEU A 414 4.29 6.42 34.87
CA LEU A 414 4.66 5.16 35.52
C LEU A 414 6.05 4.72 35.02
N ASP A 415 6.80 4.02 35.88
CA ASP A 415 8.24 3.75 35.87
C ASP A 415 8.86 3.10 34.61
N GLY A 416 10.15 3.41 34.39
CA GLY A 416 11.09 2.61 33.60
C GLY A 416 12.32 3.38 33.09
N ASN A 417 13.49 3.22 33.73
CA ASN A 417 14.85 3.60 33.30
C ASN A 417 15.02 4.78 32.32
N TYR A 418 15.09 6.01 32.85
CA TYR A 418 15.48 7.20 32.09
C TYR A 418 16.55 8.01 32.83
N TYR A 419 17.54 8.53 32.11
CA TYR A 419 18.46 9.54 32.62
C TYR A 419 17.90 10.93 32.28
N ASN A 420 17.64 11.74 33.31
CA ASN A 420 17.16 13.12 33.14
C ASN A 420 18.34 14.09 33.02
N ILE A 421 18.41 14.86 31.94
CA ILE A 421 19.26 16.06 31.86
C ILE A 421 18.32 17.26 31.80
N PHE A 422 18.35 18.10 32.84
CA PHE A 422 17.55 19.33 32.93
C PHE A 422 18.35 20.52 32.40
N TYR A 423 17.76 21.29 31.46
CA TYR A 423 18.15 22.67 31.17
C TYR A 423 16.96 23.59 31.50
N PRO A 424 17.12 24.61 32.35
CA PRO A 424 16.02 25.49 32.72
C PRO A 424 16.03 26.72 31.80
N ASP A 425 15.20 26.71 30.75
CA ASP A 425 14.74 27.96 30.14
C ASP A 425 13.22 27.86 29.89
N LEU A 426 12.49 28.61 30.70
CA LEU A 426 11.03 28.68 30.69
C LEU A 426 10.57 29.83 29.79
N VAL A 427 10.09 29.50 28.59
CA VAL A 427 9.25 30.40 27.79
C VAL A 427 7.93 29.69 27.48
N GLY A 428 6.83 30.16 28.10
CA GLY A 428 5.47 29.80 27.68
C GLY A 428 4.70 28.71 28.46
N GLY A 429 5.15 28.29 29.64
CA GLY A 429 4.36 27.37 30.49
C GLY A 429 4.34 25.89 30.06
N TYR A 430 5.25 25.49 29.16
CA TYR A 430 5.52 24.11 28.79
C TYR A 430 6.84 23.63 29.40
N GLU A 431 6.87 22.41 29.91
CA GLU A 431 8.13 21.72 30.23
C GLU A 431 8.66 21.08 28.95
N ILE A 432 9.91 21.40 28.60
CA ILE A 432 10.59 20.79 27.46
C ILE A 432 11.45 19.65 27.99
N PHE A 433 11.13 18.41 27.62
CA PHE A 433 11.95 17.24 27.93
C PHE A 433 12.71 16.85 26.68
N THR A 434 14.03 16.86 26.74
CA THR A 434 14.86 16.28 25.68
C THR A 434 15.27 14.89 26.11
N LEU A 435 14.67 13.89 25.49
CA LEU A 435 15.00 12.49 25.68
C LEU A 435 15.99 12.08 24.60
N VAL A 436 17.22 11.77 25.01
CA VAL A 436 18.23 11.19 24.11
C VAL A 436 18.04 9.68 24.15
N TYR A 437 17.55 9.09 23.06
CA TYR A 437 17.50 7.63 22.94
C TYR A 437 18.66 7.14 22.07
N LYS A 438 19.31 6.08 22.55
CA LYS A 438 20.14 5.20 21.74
C LYS A 438 19.28 3.96 21.47
N CYS A 439 18.64 3.89 20.29
CA CYS A 439 17.82 2.73 19.93
C CYS A 439 18.27 2.12 18.60
N GLN A 440 18.14 0.81 18.48
CA GLN A 440 18.33 0.12 17.21
C GLN A 440 17.11 0.41 16.33
N VAL A 441 17.35 0.96 15.15
CA VAL A 441 16.26 1.38 14.24
C VAL A 441 16.17 0.51 13.00
N ALA A 442 17.24 -0.22 12.70
CA ALA A 442 17.31 -1.16 11.59
C ALA A 442 18.28 -2.29 11.93
N PHE A 443 17.95 -3.49 11.46
CA PHE A 443 18.76 -4.69 11.58
C PHE A 443 18.79 -5.42 10.25
N CYS A 444 19.97 -5.89 9.87
CA CYS A 444 20.15 -6.73 8.68
C CYS A 444 21.14 -7.83 9.00
N MET A 445 20.72 -9.07 8.74
CA MET A 445 21.55 -10.24 8.89
C MET A 445 21.91 -10.78 7.52
N VAL A 446 23.20 -11.04 7.33
CA VAL A 446 23.73 -11.61 6.09
C VAL A 446 24.52 -12.88 6.37
N SER A 447 24.60 -13.74 5.36
CA SER A 447 25.42 -14.95 5.38
C SER A 447 26.25 -15.06 4.12
N LYS A 448 27.44 -15.64 4.26
CA LYS A 448 28.26 -16.02 3.12
C LYS A 448 27.97 -17.46 2.72
N VAL A 449 27.64 -17.67 1.46
CA VAL A 449 27.39 -19.00 0.87
C VAL A 449 28.23 -19.15 -0.41
N ASP A 450 28.18 -20.32 -1.03
CA ASP A 450 28.87 -20.64 -2.29
C ASP A 450 30.41 -20.58 -2.18
N GLY A 451 30.96 -20.91 -1.00
CA GLY A 451 32.38 -20.75 -0.71
C GLY A 451 32.79 -19.30 -0.44
N GLY A 452 31.84 -18.44 -0.06
CA GLY A 452 32.06 -17.02 0.19
C GLY A 452 31.85 -16.12 -1.04
N GLU A 453 31.47 -16.69 -2.18
CA GLU A 453 31.22 -15.92 -3.41
C GLU A 453 29.89 -15.15 -3.39
N THR A 454 28.93 -15.59 -2.57
CA THR A 454 27.59 -15.02 -2.53
C THR A 454 27.24 -14.59 -1.12
N MET A 455 26.80 -13.34 -0.96
CA MET A 455 26.24 -12.82 0.27
C MET A 455 24.71 -12.88 0.19
N VAL A 456 24.07 -13.56 1.14
CA VAL A 456 22.61 -13.68 1.22
C VAL A 456 22.08 -12.83 2.36
N THR A 457 21.05 -12.01 2.12
CA THR A 457 20.30 -11.38 3.22
C THR A 457 19.33 -12.38 3.82
N ARG A 458 19.56 -12.80 5.08
CA ARG A 458 18.73 -13.78 5.79
C ARG A 458 17.59 -13.15 6.60
N ALA A 459 17.79 -11.96 7.16
CA ALA A 459 16.77 -11.29 7.96
C ALA A 459 16.92 -9.77 7.85
N GLY A 460 15.80 -9.06 7.88
CA GLY A 460 15.76 -7.62 7.74
C GLY A 460 14.66 -7.02 8.57
N ARG A 461 14.99 -6.06 9.42
CA ARG A 461 14.02 -5.25 10.17
C ARG A 461 14.33 -3.78 10.02
N ILE A 462 13.28 -2.99 9.92
CA ILE A 462 13.35 -1.54 10.08
C ILE A 462 12.16 -1.13 10.94
N ASN A 463 12.44 -0.27 11.90
CA ASN A 463 11.41 0.31 12.73
C ASN A 463 10.48 1.16 11.84
N LYS A 464 9.17 1.00 12.04
CA LYS A 464 8.12 1.57 11.20
C LYS A 464 8.25 3.10 11.04
N GLN A 465 8.73 3.80 12.07
CA GLN A 465 8.95 5.25 12.02
C GLN A 465 10.06 5.67 11.05
N PHE A 466 10.99 4.75 10.76
CA PHE A 466 12.16 4.99 9.90
C PHE A 466 12.00 4.42 8.48
N GLU A 467 10.90 3.71 8.19
CA GLU A 467 10.61 3.23 6.85
C GLU A 467 10.59 4.38 5.83
N GLY A 468 11.19 4.15 4.65
CA GLY A 468 11.27 5.16 3.60
C GLY A 468 12.34 6.25 3.80
N HIS A 469 13.02 6.31 4.95
CA HIS A 469 14.06 7.32 5.24
C HIS A 469 15.47 6.91 4.76
N GLY A 470 15.58 5.86 3.93
CA GLY A 470 16.85 5.39 3.39
C GLY A 470 17.79 4.68 4.39
N ILE A 471 17.42 4.57 5.68
CA ILE A 471 18.28 3.96 6.72
C ILE A 471 18.62 2.50 6.38
N TYR A 472 17.62 1.68 6.04
CA TYR A 472 17.87 0.28 5.68
C TYR A 472 18.70 0.15 4.40
N LYS A 473 18.54 1.08 3.45
CA LYS A 473 19.37 1.13 2.22
C LYS A 473 20.83 1.47 2.56
N ALA A 474 21.06 2.42 3.47
CA ALA A 474 22.39 2.76 3.95
C ALA A 474 23.04 1.58 4.70
N LEU A 475 22.29 0.90 5.58
CA LEU A 475 22.75 -0.31 6.27
C LEU A 475 23.17 -1.41 5.28
N LYS A 476 22.34 -1.72 4.27
CA LYS A 476 22.72 -2.68 3.22
C LYS A 476 23.97 -2.26 2.46
N SER A 477 24.12 -0.97 2.18
CA SER A 477 25.29 -0.44 1.46
C SER A 477 26.56 -0.58 2.30
N PHE A 478 26.48 -0.27 3.60
CA PHE A 478 27.58 -0.49 4.55
C PHE A 478 27.98 -1.96 4.63
N ILE A 479 27.01 -2.88 4.76
CA ILE A 479 27.27 -4.32 4.81
C ILE A 479 27.95 -4.77 3.52
N LYS A 480 27.46 -4.34 2.35
CA LYS A 480 28.11 -4.63 1.07
C LYS A 480 29.56 -4.15 1.07
N GLN A 481 29.83 -2.89 1.40
CA GLN A 481 31.20 -2.36 1.41
C GLN A 481 32.13 -3.14 2.36
N ARG A 482 31.63 -3.54 3.53
CA ARG A 482 32.42 -4.27 4.53
C ARG A 482 32.66 -5.73 4.15
N GLN A 483 31.68 -6.37 3.51
CA GLN A 483 31.72 -7.80 3.18
C GLN A 483 32.31 -8.09 1.79
N CYS A 484 32.33 -7.11 0.88
CA CYS A 484 32.93 -7.24 -0.45
C CYS A 484 34.47 -7.10 -0.40
N ASN A 485 35.14 -7.89 0.44
CA ASN A 485 36.61 -7.91 0.56
C ASN A 485 37.30 -8.72 -0.57
N GLY A 486 36.71 -8.71 -1.77
CA GLY A 486 37.27 -9.30 -3.00
C GLY A 486 36.77 -10.71 -3.34
N THR A 487 36.25 -11.49 -2.39
CA THR A 487 35.71 -12.86 -2.67
C THR A 487 34.23 -12.88 -3.00
N VAL A 488 33.43 -12.00 -2.36
CA VAL A 488 32.00 -11.89 -2.61
C VAL A 488 31.74 -11.18 -3.93
N CYS A 489 31.25 -11.90 -4.93
CA CYS A 489 30.90 -11.35 -6.25
C CYS A 489 29.39 -11.27 -6.49
N ASN A 490 28.57 -11.90 -5.64
CA ASN A 490 27.10 -11.90 -5.77
C ASN A 490 26.43 -11.48 -4.47
N HIS A 491 25.30 -10.79 -4.59
CA HIS A 491 24.39 -10.53 -3.48
C HIS A 491 23.00 -11.05 -3.84
N ALA A 492 22.46 -11.93 -3.01
CA ALA A 492 21.17 -12.56 -3.19
C ALA A 492 20.21 -12.23 -2.03
N TYR A 493 18.92 -12.12 -2.35
CA TYR A 493 17.86 -11.96 -1.37
C TYR A 493 16.54 -12.43 -1.95
N ILE A 494 15.59 -12.77 -1.08
CA ILE A 494 14.24 -13.16 -1.49
C ILE A 494 13.31 -11.97 -1.39
N ALA A 495 12.46 -11.82 -2.41
CA ALA A 495 11.37 -10.87 -2.44
C ALA A 495 10.04 -11.63 -2.51
N THR A 496 9.15 -11.33 -1.57
CA THR A 496 7.78 -11.82 -1.56
C THR A 496 6.86 -10.81 -2.23
N ASP A 497 6.05 -11.33 -3.17
CA ASP A 497 4.99 -10.71 -3.97
C ASP A 497 4.65 -9.22 -3.73
N THR A 498 5.54 -8.36 -4.20
CA THR A 498 5.10 -7.09 -4.77
C THR A 498 5.69 -7.01 -6.16
N ASN A 499 4.84 -7.13 -7.19
CA ASN A 499 5.23 -6.90 -8.58
C ASN A 499 6.06 -5.62 -8.76
N GLN A 500 5.84 -4.61 -7.91
CA GLN A 500 6.66 -3.40 -7.84
C GLN A 500 8.11 -3.63 -7.38
N MET A 501 8.36 -4.41 -6.31
CA MET A 501 9.74 -4.70 -5.86
C MET A 501 10.49 -5.53 -6.89
N ILE A 502 9.85 -6.54 -7.48
CA ILE A 502 10.45 -7.40 -8.50
C ILE A 502 10.75 -6.56 -9.75
N SER A 503 9.78 -5.78 -10.24
CA SER A 503 9.99 -4.89 -11.39
C SER A 503 11.11 -3.88 -11.11
N ALA A 504 11.18 -3.32 -9.90
CA ALA A 504 12.24 -2.40 -9.51
C ALA A 504 13.61 -3.09 -9.39
N ALA A 505 13.67 -4.35 -8.97
CA ALA A 505 14.91 -5.12 -8.93
C ALA A 505 15.40 -5.45 -10.33
N ILE A 506 14.51 -5.94 -11.19
CA ILE A 506 14.81 -6.21 -12.60
C ILE A 506 15.25 -4.92 -13.31
N SER A 507 14.59 -3.77 -13.04
CA SER A 507 15.00 -2.49 -13.62
C SER A 507 16.38 -2.00 -13.14
N ARG A 508 16.87 -2.49 -11.99
CA ARG A 508 18.24 -2.25 -11.50
C ARG A 508 19.27 -3.24 -12.09
N GLY A 509 18.84 -4.15 -12.96
CA GLY A 509 19.70 -5.18 -13.56
C GLY A 509 19.93 -6.39 -12.67
N GLU A 510 19.10 -6.59 -11.64
CA GLU A 510 19.12 -7.80 -10.83
C GLU A 510 18.44 -8.95 -11.60
N LEU A 511 18.96 -10.17 -11.45
CA LEU A 511 18.45 -11.37 -12.12
C LEU A 511 17.45 -12.07 -11.20
N ALA A 512 16.24 -12.33 -11.69
CA ALA A 512 15.33 -13.28 -11.05
C ALA A 512 15.79 -14.71 -11.40
N VAL A 513 16.39 -15.40 -10.43
CA VAL A 513 17.07 -16.69 -10.66
C VAL A 513 16.15 -17.87 -10.40
N LEU A 514 15.18 -17.72 -9.49
CA LEU A 514 14.25 -18.78 -9.12
C LEU A 514 12.92 -18.17 -8.69
N GLU A 515 11.82 -18.78 -9.13
CA GLU A 515 10.46 -18.46 -8.71
C GLU A 515 9.85 -19.69 -8.01
N LYS A 516 9.31 -19.49 -6.81
CA LYS A 516 8.53 -20.49 -6.09
C LYS A 516 7.16 -19.91 -5.76
N LYS A 517 6.12 -20.71 -5.97
CA LYS A 517 4.78 -20.46 -5.47
C LYS A 517 4.66 -21.08 -4.09
N ASN A 518 3.96 -20.37 -3.21
CA ASN A 518 3.75 -20.80 -1.84
C ASN A 518 2.27 -21.02 -1.56
N THR A 519 1.96 -22.14 -0.90
CA THR A 519 0.62 -22.41 -0.36
C THR A 519 0.73 -22.73 1.11
N VAL A 520 -0.20 -22.19 1.90
CA VAL A 520 -0.27 -22.43 3.34
C VAL A 520 -1.35 -23.46 3.62
N PHE A 521 -0.93 -24.55 4.25
CA PHE A 521 -1.81 -25.60 4.72
C PHE A 521 -1.83 -25.61 6.25
N TYR A 522 -2.99 -25.86 6.82
CA TYR A 522 -3.18 -25.95 8.26
C TYR A 522 -3.72 -27.32 8.65
N LYS A 523 -3.21 -27.86 9.77
CA LYS A 523 -3.74 -29.07 10.38
C LYS A 523 -3.53 -29.08 11.91
N PRO A 524 -4.57 -29.35 12.71
CA PRO A 524 -4.43 -29.52 14.15
C PRO A 524 -3.51 -30.70 14.53
N GLU A 525 -2.86 -30.63 15.69
CA GLU A 525 -1.91 -31.66 16.15
C GLU A 525 -2.54 -33.07 16.24
N HIS A 526 -3.75 -33.17 16.77
CA HIS A 526 -4.44 -34.45 16.94
C HIS A 526 -4.71 -35.13 15.59
N ASP A 527 -5.10 -34.35 14.59
CA ASP A 527 -5.31 -34.85 13.23
C ASP A 527 -4.00 -35.22 12.54
N LEU A 528 -2.89 -34.54 12.86
CA LEU A 528 -1.56 -34.91 12.37
C LEU A 528 -1.09 -36.26 12.90
N ARG A 529 -1.29 -36.52 14.21
CA ARG A 529 -0.96 -37.82 14.82
C ARG A 529 -1.79 -38.95 14.22
N ALA A 530 -3.10 -38.75 14.11
CA ALA A 530 -4.00 -39.72 13.50
C ALA A 530 -3.63 -40.00 12.03
N LEU A 531 -3.30 -38.95 11.26
CA LEU A 531 -2.85 -39.08 9.88
C LEU A 531 -1.57 -39.94 9.78
N ILE A 532 -0.59 -39.70 10.65
CA ILE A 532 0.69 -40.42 10.64
C ILE A 532 0.52 -41.91 10.98
N GLU A 533 -0.42 -42.26 11.86
CA GLU A 533 -0.70 -43.64 12.24
C GLU A 533 -1.32 -44.46 11.10
N VAL A 534 -2.11 -43.82 10.24
CA VAL A 534 -2.75 -44.47 9.08
C VAL A 534 -1.90 -44.44 7.80
N MET A 535 -0.81 -43.68 7.79
CA MET A 535 0.10 -43.62 6.65
C MET A 535 1.06 -44.81 6.63
N ASP A 536 1.07 -45.53 5.51
CA ASP A 536 1.99 -46.63 5.26
C ASP A 536 3.45 -46.22 5.49
N SER A 537 4.28 -47.18 5.91
CA SER A 537 5.72 -46.98 5.97
C SER A 537 6.24 -46.65 4.56
N PRO A 538 7.05 -45.59 4.41
CA PRO A 538 7.58 -45.19 3.11
C PRO A 538 8.40 -46.34 2.51
N LYS A 539 8.10 -46.71 1.26
CA LYS A 539 8.77 -47.82 0.57
C LYS A 539 9.90 -47.35 -0.32
N TYR A 540 9.79 -46.15 -0.88
CA TYR A 540 10.69 -45.64 -1.92
C TYR A 540 11.40 -44.35 -1.50
N SER A 541 11.02 -43.78 -0.37
CA SER A 541 11.53 -42.51 0.14
C SER A 541 12.37 -42.71 1.40
N ARG A 542 13.51 -42.02 1.50
CA ARG A 542 14.37 -42.04 2.70
C ARG A 542 14.97 -40.69 3.02
N ILE A 543 15.42 -40.54 4.26
CA ILE A 543 16.20 -39.38 4.69
C ILE A 543 17.55 -39.42 3.97
N MET A 544 17.94 -38.30 3.37
CA MET A 544 19.21 -38.17 2.65
C MET A 544 20.36 -37.86 3.61
N SER A 545 21.52 -38.45 3.37
CA SER A 545 22.79 -38.08 4.00
C SER A 545 23.53 -37.00 3.17
N PRO A 546 24.58 -36.36 3.73
CA PRO A 546 25.44 -35.46 2.96
C PRO A 546 26.04 -36.11 1.71
N GLU A 547 26.39 -37.39 1.78
CA GLU A 547 26.93 -38.17 0.67
C GLU A 547 25.89 -38.34 -0.45
N ASP A 548 24.63 -38.62 -0.10
CA ASP A 548 23.54 -38.69 -1.09
C ASP A 548 23.38 -37.37 -1.84
N MET A 549 23.50 -36.24 -1.13
CA MET A 549 23.38 -34.92 -1.73
C MET A 549 24.59 -34.58 -2.61
N GLU A 550 25.77 -35.07 -2.24
CA GLU A 550 26.97 -34.98 -3.06
C GLU A 550 26.80 -35.78 -4.36
N ASP A 551 26.29 -37.01 -4.29
CA ASP A 551 26.02 -37.85 -5.46
C ASP A 551 25.03 -37.16 -6.42
N VAL A 552 23.98 -36.53 -5.88
CA VAL A 552 23.03 -35.73 -6.68
C VAL A 552 23.71 -34.55 -7.36
N PHE A 553 24.58 -33.82 -6.65
CA PHE A 553 25.29 -32.67 -7.21
C PHE A 553 26.32 -33.05 -8.28
N GLN A 554 26.92 -34.24 -8.18
CA GLN A 554 27.88 -34.76 -9.15
C GLN A 554 27.21 -35.35 -10.40
N SER A 555 25.98 -35.85 -10.30
CA SER A 555 25.21 -36.37 -11.44
C SER A 555 24.59 -35.23 -12.25
N ASN A 556 25.19 -34.86 -13.39
CA ASN A 556 24.69 -33.78 -14.26
C ASN A 556 23.21 -33.97 -14.65
N ASP A 557 22.81 -35.18 -15.04
CA ASP A 557 21.45 -35.45 -15.51
C ASP A 557 20.44 -35.33 -14.36
N THR A 558 20.75 -35.92 -13.21
CA THR A 558 19.91 -35.83 -12.01
C THR A 558 19.81 -34.40 -11.49
N CYS A 559 20.95 -33.69 -11.46
CA CYS A 559 21.06 -32.32 -10.99
C CYS A 559 20.22 -31.36 -11.85
N ILE A 560 20.34 -31.42 -13.18
CA ILE A 560 19.55 -30.59 -14.11
C ILE A 560 18.05 -30.91 -14.01
N LYS A 561 17.70 -32.19 -13.84
CA LYS A 561 16.31 -32.64 -13.72
C LYS A 561 15.65 -32.12 -12.43
N LEU A 562 16.35 -32.16 -11.30
CA LEU A 562 15.82 -31.75 -10.00
C LEU A 562 15.90 -30.23 -9.78
N PHE A 563 16.98 -29.60 -10.26
CA PHE A 563 17.32 -28.20 -10.01
C PHE A 563 17.62 -27.47 -11.34
N PRO A 564 16.62 -27.28 -12.21
CA PRO A 564 16.84 -26.66 -13.53
C PRO A 564 17.41 -25.24 -13.46
N GLU A 565 17.22 -24.53 -12.34
CA GLU A 565 17.78 -23.19 -12.09
C GLU A 565 19.20 -23.22 -11.49
N ALA A 566 19.79 -24.41 -11.32
CA ALA A 566 21.08 -24.62 -10.66
C ALA A 566 21.13 -24.00 -9.24
N ARG A 567 20.00 -24.07 -8.52
CA ARG A 567 19.83 -23.55 -7.16
C ARG A 567 19.00 -24.51 -6.31
N ILE A 568 19.29 -24.53 -5.03
CA ILE A 568 18.45 -25.11 -3.99
C ILE A 568 18.15 -24.03 -2.94
N MET A 569 16.89 -23.86 -2.60
CA MET A 569 16.42 -23.02 -1.49
C MET A 569 16.22 -23.84 -0.23
N CYS A 570 16.78 -23.35 0.86
CA CYS A 570 16.67 -23.94 2.19
C CYS A 570 16.48 -22.81 3.20
N ASN A 571 15.36 -22.79 3.94
CA ASN A 571 15.07 -21.75 4.93
C ASN A 571 15.24 -20.33 4.36
N ILE A 572 14.68 -20.05 3.17
CA ILE A 572 14.80 -18.74 2.51
C ILE A 572 16.28 -18.39 2.17
N VAL A 573 17.16 -19.38 2.05
CA VAL A 573 18.56 -19.20 1.62
C VAL A 573 18.80 -19.93 0.30
N PRO A 574 19.21 -19.21 -0.76
CA PRO A 574 19.55 -19.79 -2.04
C PRO A 574 21.01 -20.27 -2.05
N TYR A 575 21.21 -21.56 -2.30
CA TYR A 575 22.52 -22.18 -2.46
C TYR A 575 22.75 -22.56 -3.92
N ARG A 576 23.95 -22.30 -4.43
CA ARG A 576 24.42 -22.98 -5.65
C ARG A 576 24.68 -24.45 -5.34
N LEU A 577 24.60 -25.29 -6.37
CA LEU A 577 24.80 -26.73 -6.26
C LEU A 577 26.30 -27.05 -6.22
N LYS A 578 26.96 -26.60 -5.14
CA LYS A 578 28.38 -26.81 -4.88
C LYS A 578 28.54 -27.73 -3.68
N LYS A 579 29.52 -28.63 -3.73
CA LYS A 579 29.88 -29.50 -2.59
C LYS A 579 30.14 -28.70 -1.30
N SER A 580 30.78 -27.53 -1.42
CA SER A 580 31.05 -26.63 -0.29
C SER A 580 29.80 -26.14 0.45
N ASN A 581 28.63 -26.17 -0.19
CA ASN A 581 27.37 -25.74 0.42
C ASN A 581 26.63 -26.86 1.13
N ILE A 582 26.99 -28.13 0.93
CA ILE A 582 26.28 -29.26 1.53
C ILE A 582 26.24 -29.13 3.07
N PRO A 583 27.34 -28.83 3.78
CA PRO A 583 27.28 -28.64 5.23
C PRO A 583 26.32 -27.53 5.66
N LEU A 584 26.30 -26.41 4.92
CA LEU A 584 25.41 -25.26 5.18
C LEU A 584 23.93 -25.59 4.95
N ILE A 585 23.65 -26.36 3.89
CA ILE A 585 22.30 -26.84 3.56
C ILE A 585 21.79 -27.73 4.71
N PHE A 586 22.62 -28.67 5.18
CA PHE A 586 22.24 -29.57 6.28
C PHE A 586 22.16 -28.86 7.64
N SER A 587 22.91 -27.77 7.87
CA SER A 587 22.76 -26.97 9.09
C SER A 587 21.50 -26.12 9.11
N ASP A 588 21.02 -25.69 7.94
CA ASP A 588 19.83 -24.85 7.81
C ASP A 588 18.52 -25.64 7.74
N LEU A 589 18.59 -26.94 7.43
CA LEU A 589 17.42 -27.79 7.25
C LEU A 589 17.19 -28.70 8.45
N THR A 590 15.92 -28.95 8.74
CA THR A 590 15.51 -29.98 9.70
C THR A 590 15.57 -31.37 9.08
N LEU A 591 15.25 -31.48 7.79
CA LEU A 591 15.21 -32.76 7.10
C LEU A 591 15.33 -32.62 5.58
N ILE A 592 16.03 -33.56 4.95
CA ILE A 592 16.00 -33.75 3.49
C ILE A 592 15.51 -35.17 3.22
N VAL A 593 14.51 -35.30 2.35
CA VAL A 593 13.96 -36.59 1.95
C VAL A 593 14.09 -36.72 0.44
N GLY A 594 14.55 -37.88 -0.02
CA GLY A 594 14.68 -38.21 -1.43
C GLY A 594 13.96 -39.51 -1.77
N THR A 595 13.34 -39.57 -2.95
CA THR A 595 12.85 -40.82 -3.56
C THR A 595 13.96 -41.42 -4.41
N TYR A 596 14.28 -42.70 -4.19
CA TYR A 596 15.27 -43.43 -4.98
C TYR A 596 14.65 -44.66 -5.63
N ASP A 597 14.46 -44.63 -6.95
CA ASP A 597 14.04 -45.78 -7.78
C ASP A 597 14.97 -45.87 -9.00
N SER A 598 16.17 -46.40 -8.79
CA SER A 598 17.36 -46.37 -9.69
C SER A 598 18.00 -44.99 -9.93
N GLU A 599 17.22 -43.91 -9.87
CA GLU A 599 17.69 -42.52 -9.90
C GLU A 599 16.87 -41.66 -8.92
N TRP A 600 17.43 -40.51 -8.50
CA TRP A 600 16.69 -39.52 -7.72
C TRP A 600 15.65 -38.81 -8.59
N GLN A 601 14.37 -38.94 -8.22
CA GLN A 601 13.25 -38.34 -8.97
C GLN A 601 12.63 -37.14 -8.26
N LEU A 602 12.75 -37.10 -6.94
CA LEU A 602 12.13 -36.12 -6.06
C LEU A 602 13.02 -35.90 -4.84
N ILE A 603 13.24 -34.63 -4.51
CA ILE A 603 13.88 -34.19 -3.27
C ILE A 603 12.97 -33.15 -2.61
N THR A 604 12.75 -33.31 -1.31
CA THR A 604 12.05 -32.33 -0.48
C THR A 604 12.95 -31.87 0.67
N CYS A 605 12.99 -30.57 0.90
CA CYS A 605 13.82 -29.93 1.91
C CYS A 605 12.91 -29.22 2.91
N GLY A 606 12.96 -29.66 4.16
CA GLY A 606 12.08 -29.19 5.21
C GLY A 606 12.81 -28.38 6.27
N SER A 607 12.30 -27.20 6.60
CA SER A 607 12.77 -26.34 7.67
C SER A 607 11.66 -26.12 8.69
N TYR A 608 11.95 -26.36 9.96
CA TYR A 608 11.05 -26.09 11.06
C TYR A 608 11.42 -24.78 11.75
N SER A 609 10.43 -23.93 11.97
CA SER A 609 10.57 -22.71 12.76
C SER A 609 9.42 -22.55 13.74
N LYS A 610 9.70 -21.89 14.86
CA LYS A 610 8.69 -21.36 15.76
C LYS A 610 8.58 -19.86 15.49
N CYS A 611 7.36 -19.33 15.51
CA CYS A 611 7.09 -17.91 15.26
C CYS A 611 5.87 -17.45 16.09
N GLU A 612 5.42 -16.20 15.90
CA GLU A 612 4.24 -15.65 16.60
C GLU A 612 2.95 -16.43 16.26
N LYS A 613 2.88 -17.04 15.07
CA LYS A 613 1.74 -17.88 14.62
C LYS A 613 1.74 -19.29 15.22
N GLY A 614 2.81 -19.70 15.90
CA GLY A 614 2.95 -21.07 16.41
C GLY A 614 4.10 -21.80 15.72
N HIS A 615 3.85 -23.04 15.30
CA HIS A 615 4.84 -23.86 14.62
C HIS A 615 4.63 -23.80 13.12
N VAL A 616 5.70 -23.50 12.39
CA VAL A 616 5.69 -23.42 10.93
C VAL A 616 6.70 -24.42 10.38
N TYR A 617 6.28 -25.17 9.37
CA TYR A 617 7.16 -26.02 8.59
C TYR A 617 7.18 -25.57 7.15
N GLU A 618 8.33 -25.13 6.68
CA GLU A 618 8.55 -24.82 5.26
C GLU A 618 9.05 -26.06 4.55
N LEU A 619 8.39 -26.44 3.46
CA LEU A 619 8.71 -27.61 2.65
C LEU A 619 8.96 -27.18 1.21
N TYR A 620 10.23 -27.20 0.80
CA TYR A 620 10.66 -26.89 -0.57
C TYR A 620 10.75 -28.16 -1.39
N VAL A 621 10.22 -28.13 -2.61
CA VAL A 621 10.20 -29.33 -3.46
C VAL A 621 10.91 -29.17 -4.80
N TYR A 622 11.67 -30.20 -5.17
CA TYR A 622 12.51 -30.31 -6.35
C TYR A 622 12.26 -31.64 -7.07
N GLY A 623 11.94 -31.59 -8.36
CA GLY A 623 11.57 -32.77 -9.15
C GLY A 623 10.07 -33.10 -9.13
N TYR A 624 9.74 -34.30 -9.57
CA TYR A 624 8.36 -34.80 -9.68
C TYR A 624 8.33 -36.31 -9.44
N SER A 625 7.44 -36.78 -8.58
CA SER A 625 7.23 -38.19 -8.30
C SER A 625 5.80 -38.42 -7.78
N CYS A 626 5.26 -39.61 -8.00
CA CYS A 626 4.00 -40.05 -7.40
C CYS A 626 4.12 -40.38 -5.90
N PHE A 627 5.34 -40.36 -5.33
CA PHE A 627 5.63 -40.69 -3.93
C PHE A 627 5.66 -39.46 -3.00
N MET A 628 5.02 -38.35 -3.38
CA MET A 628 5.00 -37.14 -2.55
C MET A 628 4.39 -37.36 -1.16
N SER A 629 3.34 -38.18 -1.07
CA SER A 629 2.72 -38.53 0.20
C SER A 629 3.69 -39.21 1.16
N GLU A 630 4.62 -40.05 0.66
CA GLU A 630 5.68 -40.64 1.47
C GLU A 630 6.65 -39.58 2.02
N HIS A 631 7.06 -38.61 1.18
CA HIS A 631 7.92 -37.50 1.61
C HIS A 631 7.25 -36.69 2.72
N VAL A 632 6.01 -36.26 2.51
CA VAL A 632 5.22 -35.52 3.51
C VAL A 632 5.10 -36.35 4.80
N THR A 633 4.85 -37.66 4.71
CA THR A 633 4.81 -38.55 5.88
C THR A 633 6.11 -38.51 6.68
N ILE A 634 7.26 -38.64 6.00
CA ILE A 634 8.57 -38.65 6.64
C ILE A 634 8.84 -37.30 7.33
N HIS A 635 8.54 -36.20 6.65
CA HIS A 635 8.65 -34.86 7.23
C HIS A 635 7.77 -34.70 8.47
N LEU A 636 6.47 -35.04 8.38
CA LEU A 636 5.54 -34.94 9.51
C LEU A 636 5.95 -35.83 10.70
N LYS A 637 6.36 -37.08 10.45
CA LYS A 637 6.90 -37.98 11.49
C LYS A 637 8.11 -37.37 12.21
N ASN A 638 8.96 -36.65 11.48
CA ASN A 638 10.12 -36.00 12.08
C ASN A 638 9.75 -34.74 12.86
N ILE A 639 8.82 -33.93 12.35
CA ILE A 639 8.38 -32.67 12.98
C ILE A 639 7.66 -32.92 14.30
N LEU A 640 6.88 -33.99 14.42
CA LEU A 640 6.18 -34.32 15.67
C LEU A 640 7.12 -34.54 16.87
N LYS A 641 8.43 -34.70 16.64
CA LYS A 641 9.44 -34.71 17.72
C LYS A 641 9.64 -33.32 18.35
N TYR A 642 9.32 -32.26 17.61
CA TYR A 642 9.56 -30.86 17.95
C TYR A 642 8.27 -30.06 18.14
N CYS A 643 7.15 -30.53 17.59
CA CYS A 643 5.87 -29.85 17.60
C CYS A 643 4.89 -30.55 18.55
N ASN A 644 4.40 -29.80 19.54
CA ASN A 644 3.42 -30.21 20.55
C ASN A 644 2.16 -29.33 20.53
N SER A 645 1.89 -28.68 19.40
CA SER A 645 0.69 -27.88 19.18
C SER A 645 0.40 -27.79 17.67
N GLU A 646 -0.40 -26.81 17.25
CA GLU A 646 -0.83 -26.64 15.87
C GLU A 646 0.35 -26.35 14.93
N LEU A 647 0.28 -26.93 13.72
CA LEU A 647 1.31 -26.82 12.70
C LEU A 647 0.74 -26.19 11.42
N GLU A 648 1.38 -25.13 10.97
CA GLU A 648 1.20 -24.60 9.63
C GLU A 648 2.30 -25.13 8.71
N LEU A 649 1.91 -25.69 7.57
CA LEU A 649 2.80 -26.20 6.55
C LEU A 649 2.82 -25.24 5.36
N LEU A 650 3.95 -24.57 5.16
CA LEU A 650 4.24 -23.74 4.00
C LEU A 650 4.89 -24.59 2.92
N LEU A 651 4.21 -24.81 1.80
CA LEU A 651 4.73 -25.59 0.69
C LEU A 651 5.24 -24.67 -0.41
N HIS A 652 6.52 -24.83 -0.80
CA HIS A 652 7.18 -24.04 -1.84
C HIS A 652 7.46 -24.91 -3.08
N TYR A 653 6.85 -24.57 -4.21
CA TYR A 653 6.88 -25.38 -5.44
C TYR A 653 6.81 -24.52 -6.69
N ASN A 654 7.13 -25.09 -7.86
CA ASN A 654 6.95 -24.42 -9.15
C ASN A 654 5.58 -24.75 -9.76
N GLU A 655 5.17 -23.97 -10.76
CA GLU A 655 3.85 -24.12 -11.39
C GLU A 655 3.58 -25.52 -11.96
N LYS A 656 4.61 -26.20 -12.49
CA LYS A 656 4.47 -27.55 -13.03
C LYS A 656 4.12 -28.57 -11.95
N GLN A 657 4.58 -28.35 -10.72
CA GLN A 657 4.32 -29.26 -9.62
C GLN A 657 2.97 -29.00 -8.92
N ALA A 658 2.40 -27.79 -9.05
CA ALA A 658 1.19 -27.34 -8.35
C ALA A 658 0.01 -28.33 -8.39
N LYS A 659 -0.30 -28.84 -9.59
CA LYS A 659 -1.46 -29.73 -9.80
C LYS A 659 -1.31 -31.08 -9.11
N ALA A 660 -0.10 -31.64 -9.11
CA ALA A 660 0.17 -32.89 -8.41
C ALA A 660 0.15 -32.69 -6.90
N PHE A 661 0.65 -31.55 -6.42
CA PHE A 661 0.61 -31.22 -4.99
C PHE A 661 -0.79 -31.09 -4.44
N ASP A 662 -1.65 -30.31 -5.12
CA ASP A 662 -3.04 -30.13 -4.68
C ASP A 662 -3.75 -31.49 -4.51
N THR A 663 -3.51 -32.41 -5.44
CA THR A 663 -4.07 -33.77 -5.38
C THR A 663 -3.56 -34.55 -4.16
N GLU A 664 -2.26 -34.52 -3.88
CA GLU A 664 -1.67 -35.26 -2.77
C GLU A 664 -1.96 -34.63 -1.40
N MET A 665 -1.94 -33.30 -1.29
CA MET A 665 -2.26 -32.59 -0.05
C MET A 665 -3.73 -32.79 0.36
N LYS A 666 -4.64 -32.89 -0.61
CA LYS A 666 -6.04 -33.26 -0.37
C LYS A 666 -6.19 -34.68 0.16
N LYS A 667 -5.38 -35.65 -0.29
CA LYS A 667 -5.36 -37.01 0.28
C LYS A 667 -4.93 -37.01 1.75
N CYS A 668 -3.98 -36.13 2.09
CA CYS A 668 -3.53 -35.93 3.46
C CYS A 668 -4.52 -35.10 4.32
N GLN A 669 -5.66 -34.69 3.77
CA GLN A 669 -6.70 -33.90 4.45
C GLN A 669 -6.14 -32.63 5.10
N PHE A 670 -5.21 -31.95 4.44
CA PHE A 670 -4.81 -30.60 4.87
C PHE A 670 -5.87 -29.59 4.46
N ILE A 671 -6.13 -28.61 5.32
CA ILE A 671 -7.02 -27.50 5.01
C ILE A 671 -6.16 -26.40 4.39
N GLU A 672 -6.41 -26.08 3.13
CA GLU A 672 -5.80 -24.92 2.48
C GLU A 672 -6.36 -23.64 3.11
N LEU A 673 -5.49 -22.76 3.61
CA LEU A 673 -5.90 -21.47 4.12
C LEU A 673 -6.10 -20.51 2.95
N ASN A 674 -7.35 -20.07 2.73
CA ASN A 674 -7.73 -19.12 1.69
C ASN A 674 -6.88 -17.84 1.79
N GLY A 675 -6.04 -17.58 0.78
CA GLY A 675 -5.25 -16.35 0.69
C GLY A 675 -3.83 -16.47 0.13
N SER A 676 -3.39 -17.64 -0.36
CA SER A 676 -1.98 -17.88 -0.65
C SER A 676 -1.68 -18.26 -2.10
N TRP A 677 -1.39 -17.23 -2.91
CA TRP A 677 -0.46 -17.35 -4.03
C TRP A 677 0.46 -16.13 -4.04
N LYS A 678 1.23 -15.95 -2.97
CA LYS A 678 2.37 -15.03 -3.04
C LYS A 678 3.51 -15.79 -3.71
N SER A 679 3.98 -15.30 -4.84
CA SER A 679 5.18 -15.83 -5.48
C SER A 679 6.42 -15.28 -4.76
N GLU A 680 7.35 -16.17 -4.45
CA GLU A 680 8.69 -15.85 -3.96
C GLU A 680 9.66 -15.82 -5.12
N TYR A 681 10.37 -14.71 -5.23
CA TYR A 681 11.41 -14.53 -6.23
C TYR A 681 12.76 -14.43 -5.55
N LEU A 682 13.68 -15.28 -5.99
CA LEU A 682 15.10 -15.14 -5.69
C LEU A 682 15.71 -14.10 -6.63
N LEU A 683 16.19 -13.00 -6.08
CA LEU A 683 16.87 -11.94 -6.81
C LEU A 683 18.37 -11.98 -6.53
N GLU A 684 19.19 -12.01 -7.58
CA GLU A 684 20.65 -12.03 -7.51
C GLU A 684 21.23 -10.84 -8.27
N SER A 685 22.15 -10.11 -7.63
CA SER A 685 22.88 -9.00 -8.25
C SER A 685 24.38 -9.29 -8.24
N LYS A 686 25.06 -9.09 -9.37
CA LYS A 686 26.53 -9.08 -9.39
C LYS A 686 27.03 -7.82 -8.69
N LEU A 687 27.90 -8.02 -7.72
CA LEU A 687 28.62 -6.95 -7.05
C LEU A 687 29.83 -6.61 -7.94
N LYS A 688 29.90 -5.37 -8.42
CA LYS A 688 31.01 -4.87 -9.25
C LYS A 688 32.20 -4.50 -8.40
#